data_AF-A0A395RET5-F1
#
_entry.id   AF-A0A395RET5-F1
#
_cell.length_a   1.000
_cell.length_b   1.000
_cell.length_c   1.000
_cell.angle_alpha   90.00
_cell.angle_beta   90.00
_cell.angle_gamma   90.00
#
_symmetry.space_group_name_H-M   'P 1'
#
loop_
_entity.id
_entity.type
_entity.pdbx_description
1 polymer ?
#
loop_
_entity_poly.entity_id
_entity_poly.type
_entity_poly.pdbx_seq_one_letter_code
_entity_poly.pdbx_strand_id
1 'polypeptide(L)'
;MGIDKYGPEEASKRLEKNGYHHLVTKKTVRQVLEDFNSKVTENDKRPASREEFLANYSCELNYFRGEYIDSRKLLIDITEFDITVQPSGLTFINASILLNIFDGEQLYGLTVGKSMASQGMKHLESFAKALPVAWAKLSKGMAVWDFVTAKYHEQPTGSAVFLCVNPEGTQQELNAGFGPRMATLKLEEHFSRTNVRNLILYLRKKCNLLSPDPYNIGGNEKGDEQLASIVRNCGYADVNIVKVAQSIPDKVNLMRAFEKHVDPEPLHPFRMSKQTALTQTMHLLFAIINRCHVIEVLHFHKNPLLDRRLLAIILRACPHVKMLGIYECPLMHFGDVIFLLDLIHEINLERDEKGLPRVESLDFYPRYHAGVPYKTEWDFETHGLIWKHEDNGMVQRGVLTILMLAVLKSRKMNIGLLMDENAAFMTYLSNIPMVPGKVFAFLDGLYRFLDLKASGSKDENATKQAMYDLLKAVRGGLEELKHDWPKYYNKMGDGLSFCRSCGYEFLREFFTHHEIGRLHHEMTCSGCILRRRLDDEDDHQKRWSKEIMAPFYPEWNRTDFNPEAPIIAHGRDLVRFRTSKAVRDPTPLGYYLPNGDFMQPDTTIEKVRDQKFHFDSIQGLPSLAALLGSGEEIRQKARDVALMADTERTLALYGMASFYKFHEDVRDAILELGNPDHYDEHQGKMRSLTGRNRHFKPTHSFGSAIEKYKTLPEPCKDVFGYCDEDEGDDVWTPNGKVKEGFW
;
A
#
# COMPACT_ATOMS: atom_id res chain seq x y z
N MET A 1 17.05 -0.55 -45.14
CA MET A 1 16.48 -1.86 -44.75
C MET A 1 15.01 -1.64 -44.46
N GLY A 2 14.12 -2.52 -44.93
CA GLY A 2 12.69 -2.40 -44.70
C GLY A 2 12.32 -2.66 -43.23
N ILE A 3 11.27 -2.01 -42.74
CA ILE A 3 10.72 -2.31 -41.42
C ILE A 3 9.91 -3.61 -41.52
N ASP A 4 10.25 -4.61 -40.72
CA ASP A 4 9.53 -5.88 -40.69
C ASP A 4 8.13 -5.70 -40.12
N LYS A 5 7.15 -6.47 -40.64
CA LYS A 5 5.80 -6.51 -40.07
C LYS A 5 5.89 -6.94 -38.61
N TYR A 6 5.36 -6.12 -37.71
CA TYR A 6 5.31 -6.44 -36.29
C TYR A 6 4.02 -5.89 -35.67
N GLY A 7 3.14 -6.80 -35.26
CA GLY A 7 1.87 -6.52 -34.62
C GLY A 7 1.65 -7.38 -33.37
N PRO A 8 0.40 -7.48 -32.88
CA PRO A 8 0.09 -8.23 -31.66
C PRO A 8 0.50 -9.71 -31.75
N GLU A 9 0.28 -10.35 -32.90
CA GLU A 9 0.60 -11.76 -33.15
C GLU A 9 2.11 -12.02 -33.09
N GLU A 10 2.91 -11.23 -33.81
CA GLU A 10 4.37 -11.38 -33.85
C GLU A 10 4.99 -11.13 -32.48
N ALA A 11 4.45 -10.16 -31.73
CA ALA A 11 4.85 -9.87 -30.37
C ALA A 11 4.57 -11.03 -29.40
N SER A 12 3.41 -11.70 -29.52
CA SER A 12 3.07 -12.87 -28.70
C SER A 12 3.94 -14.08 -29.04
N LYS A 13 4.11 -14.40 -30.33
CA LYS A 13 5.00 -15.48 -30.80
C LYS A 13 6.43 -15.30 -30.31
N ARG A 14 6.92 -14.05 -30.31
CA ARG A 14 8.26 -13.70 -29.78
C ARG A 14 8.35 -13.98 -28.29
N LEU A 15 7.33 -13.63 -27.51
CA LEU A 15 7.32 -13.85 -26.07
C LEU A 15 7.24 -15.35 -25.72
N GLU A 16 6.47 -16.14 -26.47
CA GLU A 16 6.42 -17.60 -26.32
C GLU A 16 7.75 -18.27 -26.64
N LYS A 17 8.39 -17.84 -27.73
CA LYS A 17 9.67 -18.41 -28.19
C LYS A 17 10.84 -18.05 -27.27
N ASN A 18 10.93 -16.78 -26.87
CA ASN A 18 12.13 -16.25 -26.20
C ASN A 18 11.95 -16.07 -24.69
N GLY A 19 10.73 -16.19 -24.17
CA GLY A 19 10.41 -15.86 -22.79
C GLY A 19 10.45 -14.36 -22.49
N TYR A 20 10.34 -14.03 -21.21
CA TYR A 20 10.55 -12.68 -20.70
C TYR A 20 12.04 -12.37 -20.58
N HIS A 21 12.37 -11.08 -20.57
CA HIS A 21 13.70 -10.61 -20.20
C HIS A 21 14.18 -11.18 -18.85
N HIS A 22 15.44 -11.61 -18.77
CA HIS A 22 16.00 -12.31 -17.60
C HIS A 22 15.97 -11.51 -16.29
N LEU A 23 15.95 -10.17 -16.36
CA LEU A 23 15.80 -9.29 -15.20
C LEU A 23 14.35 -9.15 -14.71
N VAL A 24 13.37 -9.67 -15.46
CA VAL A 24 11.95 -9.58 -15.11
C VAL A 24 11.50 -10.83 -14.37
N THR A 25 11.69 -11.99 -14.99
CA THR A 25 11.32 -13.29 -14.42
C THR A 25 11.93 -14.42 -15.24
N LYS A 26 12.32 -15.51 -14.59
CA LYS A 26 12.66 -16.78 -15.25
C LYS A 26 11.44 -17.62 -15.62
N LYS A 27 10.24 -17.24 -15.15
CA LYS A 27 9.01 -17.97 -15.43
C LYS A 27 8.65 -17.91 -16.91
N THR A 28 8.15 -19.00 -17.45
CA THR A 28 7.56 -19.02 -18.80
C THR A 28 6.23 -18.26 -18.81
N VAL A 29 5.75 -17.88 -20.00
CA VAL A 29 4.42 -17.27 -20.17
C VAL A 29 3.35 -18.16 -19.52
N ARG A 30 3.43 -19.48 -19.73
CA ARG A 30 2.50 -20.45 -19.16
C ARG A 30 2.52 -20.46 -17.62
N GLN A 31 3.71 -20.47 -17.01
CA GLN A 31 3.83 -20.44 -15.54
C GLN A 31 3.24 -19.16 -14.93
N VAL A 32 3.43 -18.01 -15.58
CA VAL A 32 2.81 -16.74 -15.14
C VAL A 32 1.28 -16.82 -15.17
N LEU A 33 0.73 -17.51 -16.16
CA LEU A 33 -0.71 -17.69 -16.31
C LEU A 33 -1.25 -18.71 -15.29
N GLU A 34 -0.53 -19.79 -15.05
CA GLU A 34 -0.83 -20.77 -13.99
C GLU A 34 -0.81 -20.12 -12.60
N ASP A 35 0.17 -19.27 -12.29
CA ASP A 35 0.22 -18.50 -11.05
C ASP A 35 -0.99 -17.58 -10.89
N PHE A 36 -1.40 -16.90 -11.97
CA PHE A 36 -2.58 -16.05 -11.94
C PHE A 36 -3.85 -16.88 -11.68
N ASN A 37 -4.01 -18.01 -12.38
CA ASN A 37 -5.15 -18.92 -12.21
C ASN A 37 -5.21 -19.53 -10.80
N SER A 38 -4.05 -19.82 -10.20
CA SER A 38 -4.00 -20.31 -8.83
C SER A 38 -4.56 -19.28 -7.85
N LYS A 39 -4.23 -17.98 -8.04
CA LYS A 39 -4.76 -16.88 -7.19
C LYS A 39 -6.25 -16.65 -7.41
N VAL A 40 -6.73 -16.75 -8.65
CA VAL A 40 -8.16 -16.68 -8.96
C VAL A 40 -8.91 -17.82 -8.27
N THR A 41 -8.43 -19.06 -8.44
CA THR A 41 -9.03 -20.25 -7.81
C THR A 41 -9.03 -20.15 -6.29
N GLU A 42 -7.95 -19.64 -5.70
CA GLU A 42 -7.87 -19.39 -4.26
C GLU A 42 -8.90 -18.32 -3.84
N ASN A 43 -9.05 -17.26 -4.63
CA ASN A 43 -10.02 -16.22 -4.36
C ASN A 43 -11.48 -16.69 -4.47
N ASP A 44 -11.76 -17.65 -5.36
CA ASP A 44 -13.09 -18.23 -5.55
C ASP A 44 -13.56 -19.07 -4.37
N LYS A 45 -12.64 -19.49 -3.48
CA LYS A 45 -12.96 -20.21 -2.24
C LYS A 45 -13.63 -19.35 -1.18
N ARG A 46 -13.73 -18.02 -1.38
CA ARG A 46 -14.42 -17.15 -0.40
C ARG A 46 -15.82 -17.68 -0.08
N PRO A 47 -16.20 -17.77 1.21
CA PRO A 47 -17.56 -18.11 1.63
C PRO A 47 -18.61 -17.25 0.92
N ALA A 48 -19.80 -17.80 0.69
CA ALA A 48 -20.88 -17.13 -0.04
C ALA A 48 -21.59 -16.04 0.80
N SER A 49 -21.40 -16.03 2.11
CA SER A 49 -21.92 -14.99 3.00
C SER A 49 -21.05 -14.80 4.24
N ARG A 50 -21.32 -13.73 4.99
CA ARG A 50 -20.69 -13.46 6.28
C ARG A 50 -21.01 -14.54 7.32
N GLU A 51 -22.24 -15.03 7.33
CA GLU A 51 -22.68 -16.10 8.24
C GLU A 51 -21.92 -17.39 7.96
N GLU A 52 -21.70 -17.72 6.68
CA GLU A 52 -20.89 -18.87 6.28
C GLU A 52 -19.43 -18.70 6.72
N PHE A 53 -18.86 -17.51 6.55
CA PHE A 53 -17.51 -17.18 7.02
C PHE A 53 -17.36 -17.40 8.53
N LEU A 54 -18.32 -16.91 9.33
CA LEU A 54 -18.29 -17.05 10.78
C LEU A 54 -18.52 -18.49 11.25
N ALA A 55 -19.44 -19.22 10.61
CA ALA A 55 -19.84 -20.56 11.05
C ALA A 55 -18.87 -21.67 10.61
N ASN A 56 -18.41 -21.62 9.36
CA ASN A 56 -17.70 -22.75 8.74
C ASN A 56 -16.18 -22.59 8.73
N TYR A 57 -15.68 -21.35 8.77
CA TYR A 57 -14.25 -21.09 8.64
C TYR A 57 -13.58 -20.73 9.96
N SER A 58 -14.32 -20.67 11.07
CA SER A 58 -13.76 -20.23 12.37
C SER A 58 -12.98 -18.92 12.26
N CYS A 59 -13.37 -18.06 11.31
CA CYS A 59 -12.70 -16.81 10.96
C CYS A 59 -11.29 -16.97 10.34
N GLU A 60 -10.89 -18.19 9.96
CA GLU A 60 -9.71 -18.44 9.14
C GLU A 60 -9.94 -17.93 7.72
N LEU A 61 -9.00 -17.13 7.22
CA LEU A 61 -9.07 -16.54 5.89
C LEU A 61 -8.62 -17.60 4.87
N ASN A 62 -9.52 -18.03 3.99
CA ASN A 62 -9.31 -19.12 3.04
C ASN A 62 -9.15 -18.65 1.58
N TYR A 63 -8.82 -17.36 1.38
CA TYR A 63 -8.75 -16.70 0.09
C TYR A 63 -7.43 -15.95 -0.09
N PHE A 64 -7.16 -15.56 -1.34
CA PHE A 64 -5.93 -14.85 -1.68
C PHE A 64 -5.85 -13.47 -1.01
N ARG A 65 -4.96 -13.33 -0.02
CA ARG A 65 -4.73 -12.07 0.72
C ARG A 65 -3.62 -11.19 0.15
N GLY A 66 -2.78 -11.74 -0.74
CA GLY A 66 -1.58 -11.06 -1.20
C GLY A 66 -0.64 -10.66 -0.06
N GLU A 67 -0.54 -11.45 1.01
CA GLU A 67 0.41 -11.22 2.10
C GLU A 67 1.82 -11.59 1.69
N TYR A 68 2.78 -10.75 2.06
CA TYR A 68 4.19 -11.02 1.75
C TYR A 68 4.91 -11.69 2.91
N ILE A 69 4.67 -11.21 4.15
CA ILE A 69 5.40 -11.64 5.34
C ILE A 69 4.44 -12.08 6.45
N ASP A 70 4.69 -13.29 6.98
CA ASP A 70 4.08 -13.76 8.23
C ASP A 70 4.96 -13.36 9.42
N SER A 71 4.75 -12.14 9.91
CA SER A 71 5.56 -11.58 11.01
C SER A 71 5.43 -12.30 12.35
N ARG A 72 4.38 -13.11 12.58
CA ARG A 72 4.28 -13.93 13.81
C ARG A 72 5.48 -14.87 13.94
N LYS A 73 6.00 -15.36 12.81
CA LYS A 73 7.16 -16.27 12.80
C LYS A 73 8.46 -15.58 13.21
N LEU A 74 8.51 -14.24 13.19
CA LEU A 74 9.69 -13.49 13.63
C LEU A 74 9.70 -13.24 15.14
N LEU A 75 8.60 -13.53 15.85
CA LEU A 75 8.45 -13.32 17.30
C LEU A 75 8.25 -14.63 18.08
N ILE A 76 8.71 -15.76 17.53
CA ILE A 76 8.56 -17.07 18.18
C ILE A 76 9.22 -17.04 19.56
N ASP A 77 8.40 -17.16 20.61
CA ASP A 77 8.85 -17.30 21.99
C ASP A 77 9.36 -18.73 22.20
N ILE A 78 10.65 -18.88 22.50
CA ILE A 78 11.25 -20.19 22.79
C ILE A 78 11.32 -20.51 24.28
N THR A 79 10.75 -19.70 25.16
CA THR A 79 10.76 -19.98 26.61
C THR A 79 10.03 -21.28 26.98
N GLU A 80 9.11 -21.75 26.13
CA GLU A 80 8.48 -23.08 26.26
C GLU A 80 9.29 -24.23 25.62
N PHE A 81 10.29 -23.91 24.78
CA PHE A 81 11.23 -24.90 24.28
C PHE A 81 12.31 -25.10 25.34
N ASP A 82 12.04 -26.00 26.27
CA ASP A 82 13.06 -26.51 27.18
C ASP A 82 14.16 -27.20 26.37
N ILE A 83 15.23 -26.45 26.07
CA ILE A 83 16.40 -26.91 25.32
C ILE A 83 17.13 -28.05 26.08
N THR A 84 16.74 -28.32 27.34
CA THR A 84 17.26 -29.43 28.16
C THR A 84 16.35 -30.66 28.17
N VAL A 85 15.11 -30.56 27.71
CA VAL A 85 14.18 -31.69 27.60
C VAL A 85 14.01 -32.04 26.13
N GLN A 86 14.57 -33.20 25.73
CA GLN A 86 14.38 -33.75 24.38
C GLN A 86 12.88 -33.86 24.05
N PRO A 87 12.35 -33.07 23.09
CA PRO A 87 11.01 -33.29 22.59
C PRO A 87 11.08 -34.49 21.65
N SER A 88 10.35 -35.55 21.97
CA SER A 88 10.28 -36.80 21.20
C SER A 88 9.73 -36.66 19.77
N GLY A 89 9.47 -35.43 19.30
CA GLY A 89 9.01 -35.11 17.95
C GLY A 89 9.92 -34.21 17.12
N LEU A 90 11.04 -33.71 17.67
CA LEU A 90 12.04 -32.94 16.90
C LEU A 90 13.20 -33.87 16.57
N THR A 91 13.13 -34.51 15.40
CA THR A 91 14.20 -35.31 14.84
C THR A 91 15.51 -34.52 14.85
N PHE A 92 16.40 -34.93 15.76
CA PHE A 92 17.84 -34.69 15.80
C PHE A 92 18.42 -33.80 14.67
N ILE A 93 18.51 -32.50 14.91
CA ILE A 93 19.75 -31.81 14.57
C ILE A 93 20.62 -31.97 15.81
N ASN A 94 21.39 -33.07 15.84
CA ASN A 94 22.52 -33.24 16.75
C ASN A 94 23.23 -31.89 16.88
N ALA A 95 23.42 -31.42 18.11
CA ALA A 95 24.03 -30.16 18.51
C ALA A 95 25.28 -29.82 17.68
N SER A 96 25.03 -29.26 16.50
CA SER A 96 26.04 -29.04 15.49
C SER A 96 26.71 -27.74 15.83
N ILE A 97 28.04 -27.72 15.77
CA ILE A 97 28.88 -26.52 15.81
C ILE A 97 28.31 -25.40 14.90
N LEU A 98 27.56 -25.77 13.85
CA LEU A 98 26.88 -24.85 12.95
C LEU A 98 25.77 -24.00 13.60
N LEU A 99 25.11 -24.45 14.69
CA LEU A 99 24.13 -23.63 15.40
C LEU A 99 24.77 -22.43 16.12
N ASN A 100 26.04 -22.54 16.51
CA ASN A 100 26.78 -21.44 17.13
C ASN A 100 27.15 -20.34 16.12
N ILE A 101 27.12 -20.64 14.81
CA ILE A 101 27.32 -19.61 13.77
C ILE A 101 26.16 -18.60 13.78
N PHE A 102 24.97 -19.04 14.22
CA PHE A 102 23.79 -18.20 14.36
C PHE A 102 23.64 -17.58 15.75
N ASP A 103 24.65 -17.69 16.61
CA ASP A 103 24.61 -17.05 17.91
C ASP A 103 24.74 -15.52 17.75
N GLY A 104 23.61 -14.81 17.90
CA GLY A 104 23.51 -13.36 17.76
C GLY A 104 24.29 -12.58 18.82
N GLU A 105 24.79 -13.23 19.87
CA GLU A 105 25.70 -12.61 20.84
C GLU A 105 27.16 -12.60 20.34
N GLN A 106 27.46 -13.41 19.32
CA GLN A 106 28.79 -13.54 18.71
C GLN A 106 28.91 -12.73 17.41
N LEU A 107 30.15 -12.35 17.06
CA LEU A 107 30.43 -11.56 15.85
C LEU A 107 29.91 -12.22 14.55
N TYR A 108 30.01 -13.54 14.45
CA TYR A 108 29.53 -14.30 13.29
C TYR A 108 28.00 -14.22 13.16
N GLY A 109 27.25 -14.42 14.26
CA GLY A 109 25.80 -14.32 14.23
C GLY A 109 25.31 -12.90 13.95
N LEU A 110 25.98 -11.88 14.50
CA LEU A 110 25.71 -10.47 14.15
C LEU A 110 25.89 -10.22 12.64
N THR A 111 26.96 -10.76 12.05
CA THR A 111 27.27 -10.60 10.63
C THR A 111 26.28 -11.36 9.74
N VAL A 112 25.97 -12.62 10.07
CA VAL A 112 24.99 -13.44 9.37
C VAL A 112 23.62 -12.78 9.45
N GLY A 113 23.23 -12.34 10.64
CA GLY A 113 21.96 -11.64 10.86
C GLY A 113 21.85 -10.39 10.01
N LYS A 114 22.89 -9.55 9.99
CA LYS A 114 22.93 -8.37 9.11
C LYS A 114 22.84 -8.74 7.63
N SER A 115 23.58 -9.75 7.20
CA SER A 115 23.58 -10.22 5.81
C SER A 115 22.20 -10.70 5.37
N MET A 116 21.55 -11.54 6.18
CA MET A 116 20.20 -12.03 5.88
C MET A 116 19.17 -10.92 5.90
N ALA A 117 19.22 -10.02 6.88
CA ALA A 117 18.31 -8.88 6.95
C ALA A 117 18.52 -7.91 5.78
N SER A 118 19.73 -7.80 5.24
CA SER A 118 20.04 -6.97 4.07
C SER A 118 19.52 -7.56 2.76
N GLN A 119 19.09 -8.83 2.74
CA GLN A 119 18.46 -9.49 1.59
C GLN A 119 16.93 -9.40 1.60
N GLY A 120 16.33 -8.72 2.59
CA GLY A 120 14.90 -8.57 2.72
C GLY A 120 14.29 -9.44 3.82
N MET A 121 13.15 -9.01 4.36
CA MET A 121 12.55 -9.65 5.53
C MET A 121 11.98 -11.05 5.22
N LYS A 122 11.66 -11.35 3.95
CA LYS A 122 11.19 -12.68 3.54
C LYS A 122 12.21 -13.79 3.80
N HIS A 123 13.50 -13.48 3.69
CA HIS A 123 14.57 -14.43 4.00
C HIS A 123 14.63 -14.75 5.50
N LEU A 124 14.44 -13.73 6.35
CA LEU A 124 14.36 -13.90 7.80
C LEU A 124 13.14 -14.74 8.20
N GLU A 125 11.97 -14.45 7.62
CA GLU A 125 10.75 -15.22 7.87
C GLU A 125 10.91 -16.69 7.44
N SER A 126 11.46 -16.93 6.25
CA SER A 126 11.70 -18.28 5.73
C SER A 126 12.68 -19.07 6.61
N PHE A 127 13.72 -18.39 7.10
CA PHE A 127 14.67 -18.97 8.05
C PHE A 127 14.02 -19.29 9.41
N ALA A 128 13.21 -18.37 9.95
CA ALA A 128 12.50 -18.57 11.19
C ALA A 128 11.49 -19.73 11.10
N LYS A 129 10.83 -19.91 9.95
CA LYS A 129 9.95 -21.06 9.67
C LYS A 129 10.73 -22.38 9.58
N ALA A 130 11.89 -22.38 8.92
CA ALA A 130 12.67 -23.59 8.70
C ALA A 130 13.48 -24.03 9.93
N LEU A 131 14.04 -23.08 10.69
CA LEU A 131 14.94 -23.33 11.82
C LEU A 131 14.60 -22.42 13.02
N PRO A 132 13.47 -22.66 13.72
CA PRO A 132 13.01 -21.77 14.81
C PRO A 132 14.02 -21.57 15.95
N VAL A 133 14.72 -22.63 16.35
CA VAL A 133 15.73 -22.57 17.42
C VAL A 133 16.96 -21.74 17.01
N ALA A 134 17.38 -21.85 15.74
CA ALA A 134 18.49 -21.04 15.23
C ALA A 134 18.08 -19.57 15.07
N TRP A 135 16.84 -19.31 14.65
CA TRP A 135 16.27 -17.97 14.60
C TRP A 135 16.27 -17.30 15.97
N ALA A 136 15.81 -18.00 17.01
CA ALA A 136 15.79 -17.43 18.35
C ALA A 136 17.19 -17.05 18.89
N LYS A 137 18.24 -17.80 18.52
CA LYS A 137 19.63 -17.40 18.81
C LYS A 137 20.09 -16.21 17.97
N LEU A 138 19.72 -16.19 16.68
CA LEU A 138 20.14 -15.15 15.74
C LEU A 138 19.49 -13.80 16.05
N SER A 139 18.20 -13.83 16.43
CA SER A 139 17.38 -12.65 16.70
C SER A 139 17.87 -11.86 17.90
N LYS A 140 18.56 -12.48 18.89
CA LYS A 140 19.21 -11.80 20.02
C LYS A 140 20.22 -10.74 19.60
N GLY A 141 20.87 -10.99 18.48
CA GLY A 141 21.78 -10.02 17.88
C GLY A 141 21.03 -8.78 17.43
N MET A 142 19.83 -8.93 16.89
CA MET A 142 19.03 -7.91 16.21
C MET A 142 18.15 -7.11 17.17
N ALA A 143 17.87 -5.85 16.82
CA ALA A 143 16.83 -5.07 17.48
C ALA A 143 15.46 -5.40 16.87
N VAL A 144 14.89 -6.56 17.24
CA VAL A 144 13.53 -6.95 16.83
C VAL A 144 12.53 -6.29 17.77
N TRP A 145 11.91 -5.22 17.31
CA TRP A 145 10.89 -4.45 18.01
C TRP A 145 9.49 -4.98 17.69
N ASP A 146 8.80 -5.49 18.70
CA ASP A 146 7.39 -5.83 18.63
C ASP A 146 6.56 -4.56 18.86
N PHE A 147 5.86 -4.15 17.81
CA PHE A 147 5.02 -2.95 17.81
C PHE A 147 3.80 -3.09 18.72
N VAL A 148 3.24 -4.30 18.85
CA VAL A 148 2.06 -4.54 19.69
C VAL A 148 2.41 -4.34 21.16
N THR A 149 3.63 -4.72 21.53
CA THR A 149 4.10 -4.64 22.92
C THR A 149 5.05 -3.49 23.19
N ALA A 150 5.39 -2.61 22.23
CA ALA A 150 6.44 -1.57 22.35
C ALA A 150 7.68 -2.03 23.14
N LYS A 151 8.18 -3.21 22.84
CA LYS A 151 9.39 -3.75 23.46
C LYS A 151 10.21 -4.48 22.42
N TYR A 152 11.49 -4.61 22.70
CA TYR A 152 12.29 -5.59 21.99
C TYR A 152 11.86 -7.00 22.38
N HIS A 153 11.80 -7.89 21.40
CA HIS A 153 11.57 -9.31 21.60
C HIS A 153 12.61 -9.89 22.57
N GLU A 154 13.88 -9.57 22.35
CA GLU A 154 14.98 -9.77 23.29
C GLU A 154 15.86 -8.52 23.34
N GLN A 155 16.59 -8.31 24.45
CA GLN A 155 17.50 -7.16 24.56
C GLN A 155 18.61 -7.27 23.51
N PRO A 156 18.73 -6.31 22.58
CA PRO A 156 19.69 -6.41 21.49
C PRO A 156 21.12 -6.22 22.01
N THR A 157 22.01 -7.15 21.68
CA THR A 157 23.42 -7.12 22.10
C THR A 157 24.30 -6.13 21.34
N GLY A 158 23.80 -5.55 20.24
CA GLY A 158 24.50 -4.48 19.52
C GLY A 158 24.34 -4.44 18.00
N SER A 159 23.47 -5.25 17.38
CA SER A 159 23.40 -5.27 15.90
C SER A 159 22.92 -3.96 15.28
N ALA A 160 23.44 -3.75 14.07
CA ALA A 160 23.03 -2.73 13.13
C ALA A 160 21.67 -3.00 12.45
N VAL A 161 20.99 -4.09 12.81
CA VAL A 161 19.66 -4.45 12.29
C VAL A 161 18.57 -3.99 13.25
N PHE A 162 17.59 -3.23 12.74
CA PHE A 162 16.36 -2.85 13.43
C PHE A 162 15.15 -3.35 12.64
N LEU A 163 14.36 -4.25 13.24
CA LEU A 163 13.14 -4.79 12.65
C LEU A 163 11.95 -4.33 13.48
N CYS A 164 11.05 -3.54 12.93
CA CYS A 164 9.77 -3.25 13.57
C CYS A 164 8.69 -4.15 12.97
N VAL A 165 8.12 -5.02 13.79
CA VAL A 165 7.09 -5.98 13.40
C VAL A 165 5.80 -5.72 14.16
N ASN A 166 4.69 -5.60 13.44
CA ASN A 166 3.35 -5.59 14.01
C ASN A 166 2.67 -6.95 13.70
N PRO A 167 2.79 -7.95 14.59
CA PRO A 167 2.16 -9.25 14.39
C PRO A 167 0.64 -9.13 14.40
N GLU A 168 -0.03 -9.84 13.50
CA GLU A 168 -1.48 -10.02 13.60
C GLU A 168 -1.76 -10.83 14.88
N GLY A 169 -2.64 -10.37 15.77
CA GLY A 169 -3.11 -11.08 16.97
C GLY A 169 -4.58 -11.49 16.81
N THR A 170 -5.14 -12.42 17.59
CA THR A 170 -6.61 -12.58 17.69
C THR A 170 -7.17 -11.81 18.87
N GLN A 171 -8.46 -11.48 18.84
CA GLN A 171 -9.13 -10.84 19.97
C GLN A 171 -9.13 -11.73 21.21
N GLN A 172 -9.17 -13.06 21.04
CA GLN A 172 -9.06 -14.05 22.11
C GLN A 172 -7.68 -14.01 22.78
N GLU A 173 -6.60 -13.93 22.00
CA GLU A 173 -5.23 -13.80 22.51
C GLU A 173 -5.10 -12.55 23.39
N LEU A 174 -5.65 -11.41 22.95
CA LEU A 174 -5.72 -10.20 23.77
C LEU A 174 -6.57 -10.40 25.03
N ASN A 175 -7.77 -10.98 24.87
CA ASN A 175 -8.73 -11.14 25.96
C ASN A 175 -8.21 -12.07 27.06
N ALA A 176 -7.50 -13.14 26.68
CA ALA A 176 -6.88 -14.06 27.62
C ALA A 176 -5.75 -13.39 28.41
N GLY A 177 -5.05 -12.42 27.82
CA GLY A 177 -4.03 -11.62 28.51
C GLY A 177 -2.84 -12.45 28.98
N PHE A 178 -2.51 -13.54 28.29
CA PHE A 178 -1.39 -14.40 28.66
C PHE A 178 -0.08 -13.62 28.62
N GLY A 179 0.64 -13.63 29.73
CA GLY A 179 1.89 -12.91 29.92
C GLY A 179 1.70 -11.46 30.40
N PRO A 180 2.71 -10.89 31.09
CA PRO A 180 2.60 -9.56 31.72
C PRO A 180 2.28 -8.41 30.75
N ARG A 181 2.62 -8.57 29.46
CA ARG A 181 2.53 -7.47 28.48
C ARG A 181 1.22 -7.44 27.69
N MET A 182 0.63 -8.59 27.34
CA MET A 182 -0.74 -8.62 26.81
C MET A 182 -1.73 -8.09 27.85
N ALA A 183 -1.47 -8.32 29.14
CA ALA A 183 -2.21 -7.68 30.22
C ALA A 183 -2.09 -6.15 30.20
N THR A 184 -0.91 -5.59 29.90
CA THR A 184 -0.74 -4.12 29.80
C THR A 184 -1.48 -3.55 28.59
N LEU A 185 -1.36 -4.19 27.42
CA LEU A 185 -2.07 -3.78 26.22
C LEU A 185 -3.59 -3.83 26.41
N LYS A 186 -4.09 -4.87 27.08
CA LYS A 186 -5.50 -4.99 27.46
C LYS A 186 -5.96 -3.83 28.34
N LEU A 187 -5.13 -3.37 29.28
CA LEU A 187 -5.41 -2.18 30.08
C LEU A 187 -5.43 -0.92 29.23
N GLU A 188 -4.44 -0.72 28.36
CA GLU A 188 -4.37 0.43 27.43
C GLU A 188 -5.63 0.49 26.53
N GLU A 189 -6.02 -0.63 25.93
CA GLU A 189 -7.26 -0.72 25.13
C GLU A 189 -8.52 -0.47 25.96
N HIS A 190 -8.56 -0.92 27.22
CA HIS A 190 -9.67 -0.62 28.13
C HIS A 190 -9.75 0.89 28.45
N PHE A 191 -8.61 1.56 28.63
CA PHE A 191 -8.56 3.02 28.79
C PHE A 191 -9.03 3.74 27.52
N SER A 192 -8.59 3.31 26.34
CA SER A 192 -9.05 3.84 25.06
C SER A 192 -10.57 3.76 24.91
N ARG A 193 -11.19 2.60 25.26
CA ARG A 193 -12.65 2.44 25.28
C ARG A 193 -13.34 3.36 26.29
N THR A 194 -12.73 3.54 27.46
CA THR A 194 -13.26 4.44 28.50
C THR A 194 -13.27 5.90 28.03
N ASN A 195 -12.21 6.33 27.33
CA ASN A 195 -12.14 7.67 26.76
C ASN A 195 -13.23 7.89 25.69
N VAL A 196 -13.45 6.91 24.81
CA VAL A 196 -14.53 6.96 23.80
C VAL A 196 -15.90 7.08 24.47
N ARG A 197 -16.18 6.25 25.49
CA ARG A 197 -17.41 6.36 26.29
C ARG A 197 -17.58 7.76 26.86
N ASN A 198 -16.54 8.31 27.48
CA ASN A 198 -16.59 9.62 28.13
C ASN A 198 -16.88 10.73 27.12
N LEU A 199 -16.27 10.68 25.93
CA LEU A 199 -16.55 11.62 24.85
C LEU A 199 -18.01 11.52 24.37
N ILE A 200 -18.53 10.31 24.17
CA ILE A 200 -19.94 10.10 23.78
C ILE A 200 -20.90 10.66 24.83
N LEU A 201 -20.66 10.39 26.12
CA LEU A 201 -21.49 10.93 27.21
C LEU A 201 -21.43 12.47 27.27
N TYR A 202 -20.26 13.05 27.03
CA TYR A 202 -20.10 14.49 26.96
C TYR A 202 -20.85 15.11 25.78
N LEU A 203 -20.76 14.51 24.59
CA LEU A 203 -21.50 14.94 23.40
C LEU A 203 -23.03 14.95 23.64
N ARG A 204 -23.55 13.96 24.37
CA ARG A 204 -24.96 13.90 24.79
C ARG A 204 -25.33 15.04 25.74
N LYS A 205 -24.52 15.25 26.79
CA LYS A 205 -24.75 16.25 27.84
C LYS A 205 -24.76 17.68 27.30
N LYS A 206 -23.80 18.05 26.43
CA LYS A 206 -23.68 19.41 25.90
C LYS A 206 -24.76 19.79 24.87
N CYS A 207 -25.52 18.82 24.35
CA CYS A 207 -26.55 19.03 23.33
C CYS A 207 -28.00 18.89 23.86
N ASN A 208 -28.23 19.08 25.17
CA ASN A 208 -29.55 19.09 25.83
C ASN A 208 -30.36 17.77 25.85
N LEU A 209 -29.73 16.58 25.76
CA LEU A 209 -30.40 15.32 26.11
C LEU A 209 -30.05 14.94 27.56
N LEU A 210 -31.07 14.97 28.43
CA LEU A 210 -31.02 14.56 29.84
C LEU A 210 -30.73 13.06 29.97
N SER A 211 -29.73 12.68 30.78
CA SER A 211 -29.72 11.34 31.41
C SER A 211 -30.50 11.40 32.72
N PRO A 212 -31.40 10.45 33.04
CA PRO A 212 -32.07 10.35 34.34
C PRO A 212 -31.20 9.76 35.45
N ASP A 213 -30.00 9.26 35.15
CA ASP A 213 -29.09 8.74 36.17
C ASP A 213 -28.14 9.84 36.65
N PRO A 214 -28.16 10.23 37.94
CA PRO A 214 -27.17 11.12 38.52
C PRO A 214 -25.87 10.35 38.72
N TYR A 215 -25.18 10.02 37.63
CA TYR A 215 -23.79 9.62 37.73
C TYR A 215 -22.95 10.88 38.00
N ASN A 216 -22.33 10.90 39.18
CA ASN A 216 -21.18 11.73 39.50
C ASN A 216 -20.10 11.48 38.45
N ILE A 217 -20.11 12.25 37.36
CA ILE A 217 -18.86 12.65 36.77
C ILE A 217 -18.18 13.39 37.91
N GLY A 218 -17.17 12.80 38.54
CA GLY A 218 -16.21 13.54 39.35
C GLY A 218 -15.42 14.50 38.45
N GLY A 219 -16.12 15.32 37.68
CA GLY A 219 -15.61 16.16 36.64
C GLY A 219 -14.91 17.31 37.31
N ASN A 220 -13.59 17.25 37.33
CA ASN A 220 -12.85 18.48 37.47
C ASN A 220 -13.17 19.36 36.23
N GLU A 221 -13.18 20.67 36.40
CA GLU A 221 -13.45 21.62 35.32
C GLU A 221 -12.50 21.41 34.11
N LYS A 222 -11.29 20.88 34.37
CA LYS A 222 -10.28 20.56 33.35
C LYS A 222 -10.71 19.46 32.37
N GLY A 223 -11.46 18.45 32.81
CA GLY A 223 -11.90 17.34 31.98
C GLY A 223 -12.99 17.75 30.99
N ASP A 224 -13.95 18.56 31.46
CA ASP A 224 -14.99 19.14 30.60
C ASP A 224 -14.39 20.16 29.60
N GLU A 225 -13.35 20.90 30.00
CA GLU A 225 -12.62 21.81 29.11
C GLU A 225 -11.80 21.07 28.04
N GLN A 226 -11.17 19.95 28.39
CA GLN A 226 -10.45 19.09 27.44
C GLN A 226 -11.41 18.49 26.39
N LEU A 227 -12.57 17.99 26.81
CA LEU A 227 -13.59 17.46 25.89
C LEU A 227 -14.19 18.57 25.02
N ALA A 228 -14.39 19.78 25.55
CA ALA A 228 -14.76 20.95 24.75
C ALA A 228 -13.68 21.33 23.72
N SER A 229 -12.41 21.21 24.08
CA SER A 229 -11.26 21.43 23.18
C SER A 229 -11.25 20.42 22.03
N ILE A 230 -11.45 19.13 22.31
CA ILE A 230 -11.53 18.06 21.29
C ILE A 230 -12.60 18.39 20.25
N VAL A 231 -13.82 18.73 20.70
CA VAL A 231 -14.94 19.04 19.80
C VAL A 231 -14.69 20.32 18.99
N ARG A 232 -14.01 21.32 19.58
CA ARG A 232 -13.63 22.55 18.86
C ARG A 232 -12.53 22.32 17.82
N ASN A 233 -11.51 21.53 18.16
CA ASN A 233 -10.30 21.36 17.35
C ASN A 233 -10.46 20.31 16.25
N CYS A 234 -11.20 19.22 16.52
CA CYS A 234 -11.51 18.19 15.53
C CYS A 234 -12.74 18.54 14.68
N GLY A 235 -13.43 19.63 15.05
CA GLY A 235 -14.56 20.21 14.33
C GLY A 235 -15.91 19.71 14.84
N TYR A 236 -16.78 20.64 15.23
CA TYR A 236 -18.23 20.46 15.43
C TYR A 236 -18.97 19.97 14.16
N ALA A 237 -18.28 19.90 13.02
CA ALA A 237 -18.89 19.88 11.69
C ALA A 237 -19.20 18.50 11.14
N ASP A 238 -18.69 17.40 11.73
CA ASP A 238 -19.23 16.08 11.41
C ASP A 238 -20.52 15.88 12.22
N VAL A 239 -21.57 16.58 11.76
CA VAL A 239 -22.93 16.58 12.32
C VAL A 239 -23.40 15.14 12.57
N ASN A 240 -22.88 14.19 11.81
CA ASN A 240 -23.20 12.77 11.90
C ASN A 240 -22.73 12.12 13.20
N ILE A 241 -21.51 12.38 13.68
CA ILE A 241 -21.00 11.79 14.93
C ILE A 241 -21.84 12.24 16.12
N VAL A 242 -22.18 13.53 16.15
CA VAL A 242 -23.04 14.11 17.17
C VAL A 242 -24.45 13.52 17.10
N LYS A 243 -25.06 13.45 15.90
CA LYS A 243 -26.38 12.85 15.69
C LYS A 243 -26.43 11.38 16.14
N VAL A 244 -25.43 10.58 15.80
CA VAL A 244 -25.37 9.16 16.17
C VAL A 244 -25.13 9.00 17.67
N ALA A 245 -24.30 9.84 18.29
CA ALA A 245 -24.11 9.82 19.75
C ALA A 245 -25.40 10.18 20.50
N GLN A 246 -26.20 11.11 19.96
CA GLN A 246 -27.49 11.54 20.55
C GLN A 246 -28.58 10.48 20.46
N SER A 247 -28.57 9.66 19.40
CA SER A 247 -29.62 8.66 19.18
C SER A 247 -29.49 7.43 20.08
N ILE A 248 -28.37 7.27 20.82
CA ILE A 248 -28.15 6.15 21.71
C ILE A 248 -29.06 6.25 22.95
N PRO A 249 -29.90 5.23 23.26
CA PRO A 249 -30.81 5.30 24.40
C PRO A 249 -30.11 5.47 25.75
N ASP A 250 -30.69 6.26 26.67
CA ASP A 250 -30.10 6.57 28.00
C ASP A 250 -29.83 5.35 28.88
N LYS A 251 -30.65 4.30 28.74
CA LYS A 251 -30.53 3.07 29.54
C LYS A 251 -29.46 2.09 29.04
N VAL A 252 -28.75 2.42 27.96
CA VAL A 252 -27.73 1.53 27.40
C VAL A 252 -26.45 1.64 28.23
N ASN A 253 -26.00 0.51 28.77
CA ASN A 253 -24.63 0.40 29.26
C ASN A 253 -23.68 0.38 28.06
N LEU A 254 -23.08 1.54 27.75
CA LEU A 254 -22.21 1.74 26.60
C LEU A 254 -21.04 0.75 26.56
N MET A 255 -20.40 0.45 27.69
CA MET A 255 -19.27 -0.49 27.72
C MET A 255 -19.72 -1.89 27.30
N ARG A 256 -20.84 -2.37 27.84
CA ARG A 256 -21.42 -3.66 27.46
C ARG A 256 -21.91 -3.66 26.01
N ALA A 257 -22.37 -2.53 25.50
CA ALA A 257 -22.75 -2.38 24.10
C ALA A 257 -21.54 -2.43 23.17
N PHE A 258 -20.42 -1.80 23.54
CA PHE A 258 -19.17 -1.85 22.78
C PHE A 258 -18.60 -3.28 22.75
N GLU A 259 -18.54 -3.95 23.90
CA GLU A 259 -18.12 -5.36 23.97
C GLU A 259 -18.94 -6.28 23.06
N LYS A 260 -20.24 -5.98 22.89
CA LYS A 260 -21.14 -6.81 22.08
C LYS A 260 -21.12 -6.47 20.58
N HIS A 261 -20.94 -5.20 20.22
CA HIS A 261 -21.22 -4.70 18.88
C HIS A 261 -20.03 -4.02 18.19
N VAL A 262 -18.96 -3.73 18.91
CA VAL A 262 -17.79 -2.96 18.43
C VAL A 262 -16.51 -3.78 18.55
N ASP A 263 -16.39 -4.62 19.59
CA ASP A 263 -15.27 -5.52 19.74
C ASP A 263 -15.36 -6.69 18.75
N PRO A 264 -14.25 -7.06 18.07
CA PRO A 264 -14.24 -8.21 17.19
C PRO A 264 -14.63 -9.50 17.94
N GLU A 265 -15.17 -10.47 17.20
CA GLU A 265 -15.37 -11.82 17.74
C GLU A 265 -14.03 -12.42 18.22
N PRO A 266 -14.00 -13.33 19.20
CA PRO A 266 -12.75 -13.85 19.79
C PRO A 266 -11.73 -14.35 18.76
N LEU A 267 -12.17 -15.01 17.68
CA LEU A 267 -11.28 -15.56 16.66
C LEU A 267 -10.85 -14.54 15.59
N HIS A 268 -11.42 -13.33 15.59
CA HIS A 268 -11.06 -12.30 14.61
C HIS A 268 -9.70 -11.67 14.92
N PRO A 269 -9.02 -11.12 13.90
CA PRO A 269 -7.83 -10.31 14.10
C PRO A 269 -8.08 -9.14 15.06
N PHE A 270 -7.23 -9.03 16.08
CA PHE A 270 -7.19 -7.89 16.98
C PHE A 270 -6.80 -6.63 16.20
N ARG A 271 -7.55 -5.55 16.44
CA ARG A 271 -7.28 -4.23 15.88
C ARG A 271 -7.02 -3.24 17.00
N MET A 272 -5.77 -2.81 17.07
CA MET A 272 -5.33 -1.77 17.99
C MET A 272 -6.09 -0.46 17.76
N SER A 273 -6.58 0.15 18.83
CA SER A 273 -7.18 1.48 18.77
C SER A 273 -6.15 2.52 18.36
N LYS A 274 -6.60 3.62 17.74
CA LYS A 274 -5.72 4.69 17.25
C LYS A 274 -4.99 5.39 18.40
N GLN A 275 -5.64 5.52 19.56
CA GLN A 275 -5.02 6.01 20.79
C GLN A 275 -3.82 5.14 21.22
N THR A 276 -4.00 3.82 21.25
CA THR A 276 -2.93 2.87 21.56
C THR A 276 -1.84 2.93 20.49
N ALA A 277 -2.21 2.91 19.20
CA ALA A 277 -1.26 2.96 18.09
C ALA A 277 -0.38 4.21 18.09
N LEU A 278 -0.93 5.38 18.47
CA LEU A 278 -0.16 6.60 18.68
C LEU A 278 0.88 6.42 19.79
N THR A 279 0.47 5.83 20.93
CA THR A 279 1.37 5.56 22.06
C THR A 279 2.50 4.59 21.66
N GLN A 280 2.16 3.48 21.00
CA GLN A 280 3.15 2.51 20.51
C GLN A 280 4.10 3.13 19.47
N THR A 281 3.59 4.02 18.60
CA THR A 281 4.42 4.76 17.64
C THR A 281 5.42 5.66 18.35
N MET A 282 5.02 6.37 19.40
CA MET A 282 5.96 7.20 20.17
C MET A 282 7.05 6.36 20.83
N HIS A 283 6.72 5.21 21.39
CA HIS A 283 7.72 4.27 21.93
C HIS A 283 8.69 3.76 20.86
N LEU A 284 8.19 3.41 19.68
CA LEU A 284 9.02 3.02 18.53
C LEU A 284 10.00 4.14 18.16
N LEU A 285 9.55 5.39 18.10
CA LEU A 285 10.41 6.54 17.75
C LEU A 285 11.50 6.77 18.81
N PHE A 286 11.18 6.60 20.10
CA PHE A 286 12.19 6.61 21.17
C PHE A 286 13.19 5.45 21.02
N ALA A 287 12.74 4.25 20.66
CA ALA A 287 13.61 3.11 20.43
C ALA A 287 14.56 3.35 19.24
N ILE A 288 14.08 3.99 18.18
CA ILE A 288 14.87 4.34 16.99
C ILE A 288 15.89 5.42 17.32
N ILE A 289 15.50 6.54 17.94
CA ILE A 289 16.44 7.64 18.21
C ILE A 289 17.59 7.18 19.11
N ASN A 290 17.33 6.30 20.08
CA ASN A 290 18.34 5.75 20.98
C ASN A 290 19.38 4.87 20.27
N ARG A 291 19.08 4.41 19.04
CA ARG A 291 19.94 3.52 18.25
C ARG A 291 20.30 4.08 16.87
N CYS A 292 19.85 5.28 16.52
CA CYS A 292 19.89 5.78 15.15
C CYS A 292 21.30 5.79 14.52
N HIS A 293 22.34 5.95 15.34
CA HIS A 293 23.75 5.94 14.90
C HIS A 293 24.31 4.54 14.61
N VAL A 294 23.65 3.45 15.00
CA VAL A 294 24.14 2.09 14.75
C VAL A 294 23.33 1.35 13.67
N ILE A 295 22.14 1.84 13.32
CA ILE A 295 21.25 1.13 12.38
C ILE A 295 21.82 1.23 10.96
N GLU A 296 22.17 0.08 10.38
CA GLU A 296 22.51 -0.11 8.96
C GLU A 296 21.37 -0.73 8.16
N VAL A 297 20.51 -1.54 8.79
CA VAL A 297 19.38 -2.21 8.14
C VAL A 297 18.11 -1.89 8.92
N LEU A 298 17.15 -1.26 8.25
CA LEU A 298 15.91 -0.78 8.88
C LEU A 298 14.70 -1.38 8.18
N HIS A 299 13.85 -2.08 8.93
CA HIS A 299 12.63 -2.68 8.39
C HIS A 299 11.37 -2.28 9.16
N PHE A 300 10.28 -2.06 8.44
CA PHE A 300 8.96 -1.79 8.99
C PHE A 300 7.90 -2.73 8.40
N HIS A 301 7.14 -3.41 9.25
CA HIS A 301 6.09 -4.33 8.84
C HIS A 301 4.75 -4.01 9.50
N LYS A 302 3.73 -3.71 8.68
CA LYS A 302 2.35 -3.40 9.09
C LYS A 302 2.25 -2.30 10.17
N ASN A 303 3.16 -1.33 10.17
CA ASN A 303 3.16 -0.21 11.13
C ASN A 303 1.97 0.73 10.88
N PRO A 304 1.00 0.89 11.82
CA PRO A 304 -0.28 1.55 11.55
C PRO A 304 -0.20 3.04 11.20
N LEU A 305 0.73 3.79 11.79
CA LEU A 305 0.89 5.24 11.62
C LEU A 305 2.15 5.63 10.84
N LEU A 306 2.84 4.65 10.23
CA LEU A 306 4.01 4.93 9.40
C LEU A 306 3.56 5.44 8.04
N ASP A 307 3.71 6.73 7.81
CA ASP A 307 3.53 7.39 6.52
C ASP A 307 4.85 7.96 5.97
N ARG A 308 4.77 8.60 4.80
CA ARG A 308 5.90 9.24 4.11
C ARG A 308 6.65 10.25 4.98
N ARG A 309 5.91 11.03 5.77
CA ARG A 309 6.44 12.12 6.59
C ARG A 309 7.26 11.54 7.72
N LEU A 310 6.69 10.58 8.45
CA LEU A 310 7.36 9.92 9.56
C LEU A 310 8.58 9.13 9.08
N LEU A 311 8.45 8.43 7.94
CA LEU A 311 9.57 7.70 7.35
C LEU A 311 10.74 8.63 6.97
N ALA A 312 10.47 9.78 6.35
CA ALA A 312 11.50 10.76 6.00
C ALA A 312 12.22 11.27 7.26
N ILE A 313 11.47 11.56 8.33
CA ILE A 313 12.03 11.99 9.62
C ILE A 313 12.94 10.91 10.21
N ILE A 314 12.51 9.65 10.19
CA ILE A 314 13.30 8.52 10.69
C ILE A 314 14.57 8.35 9.85
N LEU A 315 14.47 8.34 8.52
CA LEU A 315 15.60 8.04 7.65
C LEU A 315 16.66 9.15 7.66
N ARG A 316 16.24 10.41 7.81
CA ARG A 316 17.14 11.56 8.05
C ARG A 316 17.85 11.47 9.41
N ALA A 317 17.20 10.89 10.43
CA ALA A 317 17.79 10.70 11.74
C ALA A 317 18.76 9.51 11.83
N CYS A 318 18.69 8.54 10.92
CA CYS A 318 19.51 7.33 10.93
C CYS A 318 20.61 7.37 9.84
N PRO A 319 21.78 8.00 10.10
CA PRO A 319 22.79 8.30 9.07
C PRO A 319 23.49 7.08 8.46
N HIS A 320 23.42 5.91 9.11
CA HIS A 320 24.14 4.71 8.68
C HIS A 320 23.29 3.68 7.93
N VAL A 321 21.99 3.94 7.74
CA VAL A 321 21.08 3.01 7.05
C VAL A 321 21.52 2.82 5.60
N LYS A 322 21.83 1.58 5.22
CA LYS A 322 22.17 1.18 3.84
C LYS A 322 21.02 0.44 3.15
N MET A 323 20.15 -0.18 3.94
CA MET A 323 19.03 -0.96 3.43
C MET A 323 17.74 -0.61 4.18
N LEU A 324 16.70 -0.29 3.41
CA LEU A 324 15.37 0.04 3.90
C LEU A 324 14.36 -0.99 3.41
N GLY A 325 13.62 -1.62 4.33
CA GLY A 325 12.49 -2.47 4.00
C GLY A 325 11.17 -1.94 4.57
N ILE A 326 10.11 -1.95 3.77
CA ILE A 326 8.78 -1.50 4.15
C ILE A 326 7.76 -2.49 3.61
N TYR A 327 6.96 -3.07 4.49
CA TYR A 327 6.03 -4.15 4.12
C TYR A 327 4.64 -3.88 4.68
N GLU A 328 3.65 -3.82 3.78
CA GLU A 328 2.22 -3.77 4.09
C GLU A 328 1.82 -2.68 5.11
N CYS A 329 2.58 -1.59 5.18
CA CYS A 329 2.26 -0.46 6.06
C CYS A 329 1.00 0.25 5.53
N PRO A 330 -0.09 0.42 6.33
CA PRO A 330 -1.39 0.86 5.83
C PRO A 330 -1.43 2.23 5.13
N LEU A 331 -0.48 3.11 5.44
CA LEU A 331 -0.38 4.45 4.86
C LEU A 331 0.65 4.54 3.73
N MET A 332 1.23 3.42 3.33
CA MET A 332 2.21 3.33 2.24
C MET A 332 1.60 2.54 1.07
N HIS A 333 1.31 3.25 -0.02
CA HIS A 333 0.64 2.70 -1.20
C HIS A 333 1.58 2.58 -2.39
N PHE A 334 1.15 1.92 -3.47
CA PHE A 334 1.96 1.66 -4.67
C PHE A 334 2.67 2.90 -5.23
N GLY A 335 1.99 4.05 -5.27
CA GLY A 335 2.55 5.32 -5.74
C GLY A 335 3.73 5.88 -4.93
N ASP A 336 4.06 5.27 -3.79
CA ASP A 336 5.11 5.73 -2.88
C ASP A 336 6.49 5.28 -3.29
N VAL A 337 6.59 4.32 -4.21
CA VAL A 337 7.89 3.93 -4.79
C VAL A 337 8.63 5.14 -5.39
N ILE A 338 7.91 6.09 -5.99
CA ILE A 338 8.51 7.31 -6.53
C ILE A 338 9.03 8.22 -5.41
N PHE A 339 8.20 8.45 -4.40
CA PHE A 339 8.57 9.21 -3.22
C PHE A 339 9.78 8.60 -2.50
N LEU A 340 9.82 7.27 -2.32
CA LEU A 340 10.91 6.58 -1.66
C LEU A 340 12.22 6.77 -2.41
N LEU A 341 12.19 6.68 -3.75
CA LEU A 341 13.38 6.93 -4.57
C LEU A 341 13.83 8.40 -4.52
N ASP A 342 12.89 9.35 -4.49
CA ASP A 342 13.20 10.78 -4.32
C ASP A 342 13.81 11.08 -2.94
N LEU A 343 13.25 10.50 -1.87
CA LEU A 343 13.79 10.61 -0.51
C LEU A 343 15.18 9.99 -0.40
N ILE A 344 15.38 8.79 -0.96
CA ILE A 344 16.71 8.14 -0.97
C ILE A 344 17.71 8.99 -1.75
N HIS A 345 17.31 9.61 -2.86
CA HIS A 345 18.17 10.50 -3.62
C HIS A 345 18.58 11.72 -2.80
N GLU A 346 17.62 12.43 -2.19
CA GLU A 346 17.86 13.57 -1.31
C GLU A 346 18.84 13.22 -0.19
N ILE A 347 18.59 12.12 0.53
CA ILE A 347 19.44 11.68 1.63
C ILE A 347 20.82 11.28 1.16
N ASN A 348 20.93 10.57 0.03
CA ASN A 348 22.23 10.16 -0.49
C ASN A 348 23.07 11.37 -0.91
N LEU A 349 22.48 12.44 -1.47
CA LEU A 349 23.21 13.67 -1.75
C LEU A 349 23.80 14.29 -0.47
N GLU A 350 22.97 14.42 0.58
CA GLU A 350 23.42 14.94 1.87
C GLU A 350 24.52 14.07 2.51
N ARG A 351 24.40 12.75 2.37
CA ARG A 351 25.39 11.80 2.92
C ARG A 351 26.69 11.78 2.13
N ASP A 352 26.64 11.89 0.81
CA ASP A 352 27.81 11.98 -0.05
C ASP A 352 28.65 13.22 0.32
N GLU A 353 28.01 14.35 0.63
CA GLU A 353 28.68 15.57 1.14
C GLU A 353 29.34 15.37 2.52
N LYS A 354 28.80 14.49 3.35
CA LYS A 354 29.26 14.20 4.72
C LYS A 354 30.17 12.98 4.83
N GLY A 355 30.43 12.26 3.72
CA GLY A 355 31.19 11.01 3.73
C GLY A 355 30.48 9.86 4.47
N LEU A 356 29.14 9.87 4.51
CA LEU A 356 28.30 8.85 5.16
C LEU A 356 27.87 7.77 4.15
N PRO A 357 27.54 6.55 4.62
CA PRO A 357 27.14 5.46 3.72
C PRO A 357 25.81 5.77 3.03
N ARG A 358 25.73 5.45 1.74
CA ARG A 358 24.52 5.61 0.94
C ARG A 358 23.49 4.55 1.31
N VAL A 359 22.21 4.86 1.11
CA VAL A 359 21.15 3.86 1.01
C VAL A 359 21.27 3.21 -0.37
N GLU A 360 21.58 1.92 -0.39
CA GLU A 360 21.90 1.12 -1.57
C GLU A 360 20.77 0.15 -1.96
N SER A 361 19.90 -0.19 -1.02
CA SER A 361 18.84 -1.19 -1.23
C SER A 361 17.50 -0.75 -0.65
N LEU A 362 16.43 -1.05 -1.40
CA LEU A 362 15.04 -0.79 -1.01
C LEU A 362 14.19 -2.05 -1.26
N ASP A 363 13.64 -2.64 -0.21
CA ASP A 363 12.70 -3.75 -0.30
C ASP A 363 11.29 -3.29 0.08
N PHE A 364 10.43 -3.07 -0.92
CA PHE A 364 9.16 -2.38 -0.73
C PHE A 364 7.95 -3.24 -1.14
N TYR A 365 7.12 -3.60 -0.18
CA TYR A 365 5.79 -4.18 -0.41
C TYR A 365 4.71 -3.16 -0.02
N PRO A 366 4.04 -2.51 -0.98
CA PRO A 366 2.92 -1.61 -0.70
C PRO A 366 1.78 -2.31 0.05
N ARG A 367 0.86 -1.53 0.64
CA ARG A 367 -0.39 -2.08 1.15
C ARG A 367 -1.17 -2.80 0.04
N TYR A 368 -1.42 -4.09 0.23
CA TYR A 368 -2.25 -4.89 -0.67
C TYR A 368 -3.72 -4.86 -0.22
N HIS A 369 -4.63 -4.62 -1.16
CA HIS A 369 -6.06 -4.56 -0.91
C HIS A 369 -6.74 -5.87 -1.24
N ALA A 370 -6.83 -6.75 -0.23
CA ALA A 370 -7.34 -8.10 -0.38
C ALA A 370 -8.85 -8.18 -0.68
N GLY A 371 -9.65 -7.17 -0.33
CA GLY A 371 -11.12 -7.26 -0.41
C GLY A 371 -11.71 -7.94 0.83
N VAL A 372 -13.05 -8.06 0.90
CA VAL A 372 -13.73 -8.66 2.06
C VAL A 372 -13.71 -10.20 2.03
N PRO A 373 -13.68 -10.90 3.18
CA PRO A 373 -13.43 -12.35 3.21
C PRO A 373 -14.57 -13.24 2.65
N TYR A 374 -15.70 -12.69 2.23
CA TYR A 374 -16.87 -13.43 1.75
C TYR A 374 -17.50 -12.75 0.53
N LYS A 375 -18.32 -13.49 -0.23
CA LYS A 375 -19.04 -12.98 -1.39
C LYS A 375 -20.25 -12.18 -0.90
N THR A 376 -20.34 -10.93 -1.29
CA THR A 376 -21.56 -10.10 -1.18
C THR A 376 -22.01 -9.75 -2.60
N GLU A 377 -23.26 -9.34 -2.82
CA GLU A 377 -23.71 -9.02 -4.19
C GLU A 377 -22.89 -7.89 -4.86
N TRP A 378 -22.05 -7.13 -4.13
CA TRP A 378 -21.40 -5.93 -4.66
C TRP A 378 -19.95 -5.60 -4.22
N ASP A 379 -19.31 -6.30 -3.25
CA ASP A 379 -18.01 -5.85 -2.67
C ASP A 379 -16.98 -6.95 -2.32
N PHE A 380 -16.90 -8.04 -3.09
CA PHE A 380 -16.05 -9.20 -2.74
C PHE A 380 -14.78 -9.38 -3.57
N GLU A 381 -14.42 -8.43 -4.41
CA GLU A 381 -13.28 -8.63 -5.29
C GLU A 381 -11.95 -8.28 -4.63
N THR A 382 -10.89 -9.02 -4.95
CA THR A 382 -9.54 -8.58 -4.64
C THR A 382 -9.20 -7.40 -5.54
N HIS A 383 -8.87 -6.26 -4.93
CA HIS A 383 -8.51 -5.05 -5.66
C HIS A 383 -7.00 -4.89 -5.88
N GLY A 384 -6.19 -5.37 -4.92
CA GLY A 384 -4.73 -5.31 -4.91
C GLY A 384 -4.12 -3.91 -4.75
N LEU A 385 -4.62 -2.92 -5.52
CA LEU A 385 -4.06 -1.58 -5.64
C LEU A 385 -4.82 -0.50 -4.86
N ILE A 386 -6.13 -0.37 -5.10
CA ILE A 386 -6.98 0.70 -4.56
C ILE A 386 -8.32 0.11 -4.14
N TRP A 387 -8.81 0.49 -2.97
CA TRP A 387 -10.08 -0.03 -2.44
C TRP A 387 -11.29 0.37 -3.30
N LYS A 388 -11.28 1.60 -3.81
CA LYS A 388 -12.41 2.20 -4.53
C LYS A 388 -12.41 1.84 -6.01
N HIS A 389 -13.59 1.81 -6.63
CA HIS A 389 -13.71 1.74 -8.09
C HIS A 389 -13.16 3.02 -8.75
N GLU A 390 -12.34 2.85 -9.78
CA GLU A 390 -11.72 3.94 -10.53
C GLU A 390 -11.84 3.68 -12.04
N ASP A 391 -11.36 4.60 -12.89
CA ASP A 391 -11.31 4.35 -14.34
C ASP A 391 -10.16 3.40 -14.70
N ASN A 392 -10.45 2.30 -15.41
CA ASN A 392 -9.43 1.33 -15.81
C ASN A 392 -8.33 1.94 -16.68
N GLY A 393 -8.72 2.85 -17.59
CA GLY A 393 -7.76 3.52 -18.47
C GLY A 393 -6.74 4.32 -17.66
N MET A 394 -7.21 5.10 -16.70
CA MET A 394 -6.40 5.85 -15.74
C MET A 394 -5.53 4.93 -14.88
N VAL A 395 -6.11 3.88 -14.27
CA VAL A 395 -5.37 2.97 -13.38
C VAL A 395 -4.27 2.23 -14.13
N GLN A 396 -4.60 1.59 -15.26
CA GLN A 396 -3.62 0.82 -16.04
C GLN A 396 -2.47 1.69 -16.53
N ARG A 397 -2.77 2.85 -17.14
CA ARG A 397 -1.74 3.78 -17.60
C ARG A 397 -0.94 4.34 -16.42
N GLY A 398 -1.60 4.63 -15.31
CA GLY A 398 -0.97 5.12 -14.08
C GLY A 398 0.01 4.14 -13.47
N VAL A 399 -0.38 2.87 -13.31
CA VAL A 399 0.47 1.80 -12.78
C VAL A 399 1.74 1.66 -13.62
N LEU A 400 1.58 1.57 -14.94
CA LEU A 400 2.71 1.39 -15.86
C LEU A 400 3.58 2.65 -15.97
N THR A 401 3.01 3.86 -15.81
CA THR A 401 3.79 5.11 -15.72
C THR A 401 4.68 5.11 -14.47
N ILE A 402 4.11 4.79 -13.31
CA ILE A 402 4.84 4.74 -12.04
C ILE A 402 5.92 3.65 -12.09
N LEU A 403 5.58 2.48 -12.63
CA LEU A 403 6.53 1.37 -12.79
C LEU A 403 7.71 1.74 -13.70
N MET A 404 7.45 2.41 -14.82
CA MET A 404 8.51 2.93 -15.69
C MET A 404 9.44 3.88 -14.93
N LEU A 405 8.88 4.87 -14.23
CA LEU A 405 9.68 5.81 -13.45
C LEU A 405 10.48 5.10 -12.34
N ALA A 406 9.89 4.13 -11.66
CA ALA A 406 10.57 3.32 -10.64
C ALA A 406 11.79 2.61 -11.22
N VAL A 407 11.66 1.93 -12.37
CA VAL A 407 12.78 1.25 -13.07
C VAL A 407 13.85 2.25 -13.50
N LEU A 408 13.46 3.38 -14.10
CA LEU A 408 14.42 4.33 -14.64
C LEU A 408 15.20 5.06 -13.53
N LYS A 409 14.55 5.36 -12.40
CA LYS A 409 15.17 5.97 -11.22
C LYS A 409 16.05 4.97 -10.47
N SER A 410 15.52 3.79 -10.14
CA SER A 410 16.26 2.78 -9.38
C SER A 410 17.53 2.32 -10.11
N ARG A 411 17.46 2.06 -11.42
CA ARG A 411 18.65 1.71 -12.22
C ARG A 411 19.67 2.83 -12.29
N LYS A 412 19.23 4.10 -12.38
CA LYS A 412 20.15 5.25 -12.42
C LYS A 412 20.86 5.46 -11.08
N MET A 413 20.16 5.18 -9.98
CA MET A 413 20.66 5.30 -8.62
C MET A 413 21.38 4.04 -8.13
N ASN A 414 21.31 2.93 -8.90
CA ASN A 414 21.80 1.61 -8.51
C ASN A 414 21.17 1.07 -7.20
N ILE A 415 19.85 1.24 -7.06
CA ILE A 415 19.11 0.72 -5.90
C ILE A 415 18.79 -0.75 -6.13
N GLY A 416 19.34 -1.62 -5.27
CA GLY A 416 19.07 -3.07 -5.26
C GLY A 416 17.76 -3.43 -4.57
N LEU A 417 17.36 -4.70 -4.68
CA LEU A 417 16.12 -5.31 -4.18
C LEU A 417 14.81 -4.77 -4.77
N LEU A 418 14.71 -3.50 -5.19
CA LEU A 418 13.41 -2.98 -5.64
C LEU A 418 12.88 -3.70 -6.89
N MET A 419 13.74 -3.99 -7.86
CA MET A 419 13.36 -4.63 -9.13
C MET A 419 13.96 -6.03 -9.29
N ASP A 420 14.51 -6.61 -8.22
CA ASP A 420 15.13 -7.93 -8.27
C ASP A 420 14.06 -9.03 -8.35
N GLU A 421 14.42 -10.15 -8.98
CA GLU A 421 13.54 -11.31 -9.10
C GLU A 421 13.16 -11.83 -7.70
N ASN A 422 11.86 -11.97 -7.43
CA ASN A 422 11.26 -12.40 -6.14
C ASN A 422 11.38 -11.40 -4.97
N ALA A 423 11.91 -10.21 -5.19
CA ALA A 423 11.87 -9.17 -4.18
C ALA A 423 10.44 -8.63 -3.99
N ALA A 424 10.22 -7.92 -2.87
CA ALA A 424 8.86 -7.65 -2.41
C ALA A 424 8.02 -6.87 -3.43
N PHE A 425 8.60 -5.86 -4.09
CA PHE A 425 7.87 -5.06 -5.07
C PHE A 425 7.50 -5.86 -6.32
N MET A 426 8.39 -6.74 -6.81
CA MET A 426 8.11 -7.64 -7.93
C MET A 426 7.06 -8.69 -7.57
N THR A 427 7.07 -9.21 -6.34
CA THR A 427 6.00 -10.08 -5.83
C THR A 427 4.66 -9.34 -5.77
N TYR A 428 4.64 -8.12 -5.23
CA TYR A 428 3.44 -7.27 -5.20
C TYR A 428 2.87 -7.06 -6.60
N LEU A 429 3.73 -6.66 -7.55
CA LEU A 429 3.38 -6.46 -8.96
C LEU A 429 2.78 -7.72 -9.60
N SER A 430 3.28 -8.91 -9.26
CA SER A 430 2.74 -10.18 -9.73
C SER A 430 1.37 -10.53 -9.14
N ASN A 431 1.01 -9.90 -8.02
CA ASN A 431 -0.24 -10.10 -7.28
C ASN A 431 -1.31 -9.08 -7.67
N ILE A 432 -0.98 -8.00 -8.38
CA ILE A 432 -1.97 -7.01 -8.81
C ILE A 432 -2.92 -7.68 -9.82
N PRO A 433 -4.24 -7.60 -9.60
CA PRO A 433 -5.24 -8.16 -10.50
C PRO A 433 -5.41 -7.30 -11.76
N MET A 434 -4.39 -7.28 -12.61
CA MET A 434 -4.43 -6.76 -13.97
C MET A 434 -4.56 -7.93 -14.96
N VAL A 435 -4.77 -7.60 -16.24
CA VAL A 435 -4.67 -8.60 -17.31
C VAL A 435 -3.39 -9.44 -17.12
N PRO A 436 -3.51 -10.77 -17.05
CA PRO A 436 -2.42 -11.68 -16.76
C PRO A 436 -1.17 -11.41 -17.59
N GLY A 437 0.00 -11.42 -16.94
CA GLY A 437 1.31 -11.20 -17.59
C GLY A 437 1.56 -9.78 -18.11
N LYS A 438 0.59 -8.84 -18.04
CA LYS A 438 0.73 -7.48 -18.57
C LYS A 438 1.91 -6.71 -17.98
N VAL A 439 2.08 -6.77 -16.65
CA VAL A 439 3.21 -6.12 -15.96
C VAL A 439 4.53 -6.69 -16.47
N PHE A 440 4.65 -8.02 -16.56
CA PHE A 440 5.88 -8.66 -17.04
C PHE A 440 6.15 -8.38 -18.52
N ALA A 441 5.12 -8.34 -19.37
CA ALA A 441 5.26 -7.95 -20.77
C ALA A 441 5.71 -6.49 -20.92
N PHE A 442 5.18 -5.59 -20.08
CA PHE A 442 5.61 -4.19 -20.03
C PHE A 442 7.08 -4.07 -19.63
N LEU A 443 7.48 -4.73 -18.54
CA LEU A 443 8.86 -4.72 -18.07
C LEU A 443 9.81 -5.36 -19.09
N ASP A 444 9.42 -6.46 -19.73
CA ASP A 444 10.21 -7.10 -20.79
C ASP A 444 10.50 -6.14 -21.95
N GLY A 445 9.47 -5.43 -22.45
CA GLY A 445 9.64 -4.39 -23.46
C GLY A 445 10.55 -3.26 -22.98
N LEU A 446 10.38 -2.81 -21.73
CA LEU A 446 11.19 -1.75 -21.12
C LEU A 446 12.67 -2.13 -21.02
N TYR A 447 12.98 -3.30 -20.45
CA TYR A 447 14.35 -3.75 -20.27
C TYR A 447 15.05 -3.96 -21.62
N ARG A 448 14.40 -4.62 -22.58
CA ARG A 448 14.96 -4.77 -23.93
C ARG A 448 15.21 -3.43 -24.62
N PHE A 449 14.26 -2.49 -24.49
CA PHE A 449 14.44 -1.15 -25.04
C PHE A 449 15.65 -0.44 -24.43
N LEU A 450 15.79 -0.49 -23.10
CA LEU A 450 16.90 0.12 -22.39
C LEU A 450 18.24 -0.52 -22.76
N ASP A 451 18.30 -1.84 -22.89
CA ASP A 451 19.54 -2.56 -23.21
C ASP A 451 19.99 -2.30 -24.67
N LEU A 452 19.04 -2.18 -25.61
CA LEU A 452 19.33 -1.75 -26.99
C LEU A 452 19.86 -0.31 -27.04
N LYS A 453 19.28 0.59 -26.24
CA LYS A 453 19.75 1.99 -26.13
C LYS A 453 21.08 2.11 -25.41
N ALA A 454 21.35 1.26 -24.43
CA ALA A 454 22.61 1.20 -23.70
C ALA A 454 23.76 0.69 -24.57
N SER A 455 23.49 -0.34 -25.39
CA SER A 455 24.46 -0.89 -26.35
C SER A 455 24.68 -0.01 -27.58
N GLY A 456 23.93 1.09 -27.74
CA GLY A 456 24.01 1.94 -28.92
C GLY A 456 23.59 1.23 -30.21
N SER A 457 22.66 0.27 -30.11
CA SER A 457 22.23 -0.56 -31.23
C SER A 457 21.72 0.31 -32.39
N LYS A 458 22.18 -0.02 -33.61
CA LYS A 458 21.71 0.57 -34.88
C LYS A 458 20.52 -0.19 -35.48
N ASP A 459 20.06 -1.25 -34.82
CA ASP A 459 18.90 -2.02 -35.25
C ASP A 459 17.62 -1.27 -34.90
N GLU A 460 17.13 -0.50 -35.89
CA GLU A 460 15.89 0.25 -35.77
C GLU A 460 14.67 -0.67 -35.60
N ASN A 461 14.68 -1.86 -36.22
CA ASN A 461 13.60 -2.83 -36.10
C ASN A 461 13.53 -3.36 -34.68
N ALA A 462 14.63 -3.84 -34.10
CA ALA A 462 14.66 -4.33 -32.72
C ALA A 462 14.22 -3.25 -31.71
N THR A 463 14.66 -2.00 -31.91
CA THR A 463 14.29 -0.87 -31.06
C THR A 463 12.79 -0.57 -31.14
N LYS A 464 12.23 -0.54 -32.36
CA LYS A 464 10.79 -0.35 -32.58
C LYS A 464 9.98 -1.51 -32.02
N GLN A 465 10.41 -2.76 -32.20
CA GLN A 465 9.75 -3.94 -31.64
C GLN A 465 9.68 -3.88 -30.10
N ALA A 466 10.79 -3.55 -29.43
CA ALA A 466 10.81 -3.38 -27.98
C ALA A 466 9.89 -2.24 -27.50
N MET A 467 9.87 -1.11 -28.23
CA MET A 467 8.97 0.01 -27.94
C MET A 467 7.50 -0.36 -28.17
N TYR A 468 7.20 -1.11 -29.24
CA TYR A 468 5.86 -1.62 -29.50
C TYR A 468 5.40 -2.54 -28.37
N ASP A 469 6.22 -3.49 -27.95
CA ASP A 469 5.89 -4.42 -26.86
C ASP A 469 5.58 -3.69 -25.54
N LEU A 470 6.38 -2.67 -25.22
CA LEU A 470 6.15 -1.78 -24.09
C LEU A 470 4.78 -1.08 -24.18
N LEU A 471 4.52 -0.38 -25.30
CA LEU A 471 3.31 0.41 -25.47
C LEU A 471 2.05 -0.44 -25.70
N LYS A 472 2.21 -1.63 -26.27
CA LYS A 472 1.15 -2.65 -26.40
C LYS A 472 0.63 -3.03 -25.03
N ALA A 473 1.50 -3.21 -24.03
CA ALA A 473 1.07 -3.52 -22.67
C ALA A 473 0.26 -2.37 -22.04
N VAL A 474 0.61 -1.11 -22.35
CA VAL A 474 -0.10 0.10 -21.90
C VAL A 474 -1.48 0.23 -22.55
N ARG A 475 -1.61 -0.10 -23.84
CA ARG A 475 -2.84 0.06 -24.64
C ARG A 475 -3.76 -1.16 -24.61
N GLY A 476 -3.22 -2.37 -24.43
CA GLY A 476 -3.98 -3.61 -24.52
C GLY A 476 -5.14 -3.68 -23.52
N GLY A 477 -6.31 -4.10 -23.98
CA GLY A 477 -7.54 -4.12 -23.17
C GLY A 477 -8.17 -2.73 -22.95
N LEU A 478 -7.60 -1.67 -23.53
CA LEU A 478 -8.18 -0.32 -23.59
C LEU A 478 -8.49 0.09 -25.03
N GLU A 479 -7.64 -0.32 -25.98
CA GLU A 479 -7.72 0.04 -27.39
C GLU A 479 -7.70 -1.21 -28.28
N GLU A 480 -8.26 -1.12 -29.48
CA GLU A 480 -8.17 -2.19 -30.48
C GLU A 480 -6.79 -2.20 -31.14
N LEU A 481 -6.09 -3.34 -31.05
CA LEU A 481 -4.71 -3.48 -31.52
C LEU A 481 -4.58 -4.17 -32.89
N LYS A 482 -5.67 -4.71 -33.43
CA LYS A 482 -5.67 -5.53 -34.68
C LYS A 482 -5.14 -4.76 -35.89
N HIS A 483 -5.28 -3.44 -35.89
CA HIS A 483 -4.91 -2.55 -36.99
C HIS A 483 -3.69 -1.68 -36.69
N ASP A 484 -2.88 -2.07 -35.69
CA ASP A 484 -1.68 -1.31 -35.33
C ASP A 484 -0.64 -1.31 -36.45
N TRP A 485 -0.53 -2.41 -37.20
CA TRP A 485 0.31 -2.47 -38.40
C TRP A 485 -0.44 -1.99 -39.65
N PRO A 486 0.15 -1.12 -40.49
CA PRO A 486 1.41 -0.40 -40.30
C PRO A 486 1.22 0.97 -39.61
N LYS A 487 -0.04 1.42 -39.42
CA LYS A 487 -0.36 2.83 -39.14
C LYS A 487 0.14 3.31 -37.78
N TYR A 488 -0.17 2.59 -36.70
CA TYR A 488 0.29 2.95 -35.36
C TYR A 488 1.76 2.61 -35.19
N TYR A 489 2.20 1.44 -35.66
CA TYR A 489 3.60 0.99 -35.54
C TYR A 489 4.61 2.00 -36.09
N ASN A 490 4.27 2.68 -37.19
CA ASN A 490 5.14 3.70 -37.77
C ASN A 490 5.09 5.07 -37.08
N LYS A 491 4.07 5.33 -36.25
CA LYS A 491 3.87 6.61 -35.53
C LYS A 491 4.13 6.51 -34.03
N MET A 492 4.27 5.30 -33.49
CA MET A 492 4.51 5.10 -32.07
C MET A 492 5.85 5.73 -31.67
N GLY A 493 5.88 6.39 -30.53
CA GLY A 493 7.07 7.17 -30.13
C GLY A 493 7.10 8.61 -30.69
N ASP A 494 6.14 9.01 -31.53
CA ASP A 494 6.11 10.35 -32.09
C ASP A 494 5.66 11.39 -31.06
N GLY A 495 6.65 12.00 -30.41
CA GLY A 495 6.48 13.17 -29.56
C GLY A 495 6.12 12.86 -28.12
N LEU A 496 6.43 13.83 -27.25
CA LEU A 496 6.17 13.74 -25.83
C LEU A 496 5.20 14.85 -25.39
N SER A 497 4.30 14.51 -24.49
CA SER A 497 3.38 15.43 -23.84
C SER A 497 3.89 15.80 -22.44
N PHE A 498 3.87 17.08 -22.13
CA PHE A 498 4.30 17.61 -20.83
C PHE A 498 3.23 17.42 -19.75
N CYS A 499 3.64 17.02 -18.56
CA CYS A 499 2.82 16.92 -17.36
C CYS A 499 3.09 18.11 -16.44
N ARG A 500 2.08 18.94 -16.19
CA ARG A 500 2.16 20.11 -15.29
C ARG A 500 2.34 19.76 -13.80
N SER A 501 2.07 18.51 -13.43
CA SER A 501 2.21 18.07 -12.03
C SER A 501 3.65 17.68 -11.74
N CYS A 502 4.25 16.72 -12.45
CA CYS A 502 5.59 16.24 -12.13
C CYS A 502 6.72 16.92 -12.93
N GLY A 503 6.40 17.73 -13.96
CA GLY A 503 7.42 18.41 -14.78
C GLY A 503 8.12 17.50 -15.80
N TYR A 504 7.62 16.28 -15.97
CA TYR A 504 8.10 15.35 -17.00
C TYR A 504 7.31 15.45 -18.29
N GLU A 505 7.98 15.14 -19.38
CA GLU A 505 7.39 14.80 -20.66
C GLU A 505 7.32 13.29 -20.83
N PHE A 506 6.16 12.75 -21.22
CA PHE A 506 5.94 11.31 -21.46
C PHE A 506 5.37 11.07 -22.86
N LEU A 507 5.52 9.84 -23.34
CA LEU A 507 4.74 9.36 -24.48
C LEU A 507 3.23 9.49 -24.22
N ARG A 508 2.46 9.75 -25.29
CA ARG A 508 1.03 10.07 -25.20
C ARG A 508 0.21 8.94 -24.59
N GLU A 509 0.67 7.71 -24.71
CA GLU A 509 0.06 6.51 -24.14
C GLU A 509 0.03 6.53 -22.61
N PHE A 510 0.84 7.37 -21.95
CA PHE A 510 0.80 7.54 -20.49
C PHE A 510 -0.21 8.60 -20.02
N PHE A 511 -0.99 9.18 -20.94
CA PHE A 511 -2.10 10.09 -20.65
C PHE A 511 -3.43 9.40 -20.96
N THR A 512 -4.49 9.76 -20.22
CA THR A 512 -5.84 9.31 -20.53
C THR A 512 -6.36 10.06 -21.77
N HIS A 513 -7.36 9.51 -22.46
CA HIS A 513 -7.96 10.17 -23.63
C HIS A 513 -8.56 11.54 -23.30
N HIS A 514 -9.00 11.76 -22.06
CA HIS A 514 -9.51 13.06 -21.60
C HIS A 514 -8.41 14.13 -21.47
N GLU A 515 -7.17 13.73 -21.24
CA GLU A 515 -6.02 14.62 -21.15
C GLU A 515 -5.41 14.89 -22.53
N ILE A 516 -5.50 13.91 -23.44
CA ILE A 516 -5.03 14.04 -24.82
C ILE A 516 -5.91 15.06 -25.56
N GLY A 517 -5.33 16.21 -25.92
CA GLY A 517 -6.02 17.31 -26.59
C GLY A 517 -6.10 18.59 -25.75
N ARG A 518 -5.79 18.52 -24.46
CA ARG A 518 -5.62 19.70 -23.61
C ARG A 518 -4.31 20.43 -23.89
N LEU A 519 -4.24 21.69 -23.46
CA LEU A 519 -3.02 22.49 -23.55
C LEU A 519 -1.94 21.95 -22.60
N HIS A 520 -0.66 22.18 -22.90
CA HIS A 520 0.45 21.63 -22.10
C HIS A 520 0.43 22.04 -20.62
N HIS A 521 -0.10 23.22 -20.30
CA HIS A 521 -0.24 23.70 -18.91
C HIS A 521 -1.49 23.14 -18.19
N GLU A 522 -2.29 22.32 -18.88
CA GLU A 522 -3.49 21.68 -18.35
C GLU A 522 -3.34 20.16 -18.19
N MET A 523 -2.39 19.57 -18.94
CA MET A 523 -2.20 18.13 -18.98
C MET A 523 -1.55 17.57 -17.72
N THR A 524 -2.13 16.48 -17.21
CA THR A 524 -1.58 15.70 -16.09
C THR A 524 -1.43 14.24 -16.51
N CYS A 525 -0.26 13.63 -16.30
CA CYS A 525 -0.05 12.23 -16.66
C CYS A 525 -0.84 11.28 -15.74
N SER A 526 -1.16 10.09 -16.25
CA SER A 526 -1.96 9.10 -15.51
C SER A 526 -1.27 8.64 -14.22
N GLY A 527 0.07 8.66 -14.19
CA GLY A 527 0.83 8.38 -12.97
C GLY A 527 0.54 9.40 -11.85
N CYS A 528 0.51 10.70 -12.16
CA CYS A 528 0.19 11.73 -11.17
C CYS A 528 -1.27 11.66 -10.72
N ILE A 529 -2.19 11.38 -11.65
CA ILE A 529 -3.62 11.21 -11.35
C ILE A 529 -3.81 10.01 -10.40
N LEU A 530 -3.21 8.87 -10.71
CA LEU A 530 -3.31 7.67 -9.87
C LEU A 530 -2.74 7.89 -8.48
N ARG A 531 -1.54 8.50 -8.35
CA ARG A 531 -0.95 8.83 -7.04
C ARG A 531 -1.90 9.68 -6.21
N ARG A 532 -2.55 10.67 -6.83
CA ARG A 532 -3.54 11.48 -6.14
C ARG A 532 -4.77 10.67 -5.70
N ARG A 533 -5.27 9.74 -6.52
CA ARG A 533 -6.38 8.86 -6.10
C ARG A 533 -6.01 8.01 -4.88
N LEU A 534 -4.81 7.44 -4.88
CA LEU A 534 -4.29 6.68 -3.74
C LEU A 534 -4.07 7.57 -2.50
N ASP A 535 -3.69 8.83 -2.67
CA ASP A 535 -3.55 9.79 -1.57
C ASP A 535 -4.90 10.19 -0.94
N ASP A 536 -5.96 10.27 -1.76
CA ASP A 536 -7.32 10.61 -1.34
C ASP A 536 -8.08 9.41 -0.74
N GLU A 537 -7.46 8.23 -0.67
CA GLU A 537 -8.03 7.07 0.01
C GLU A 537 -8.28 7.36 1.50
N ASP A 538 -9.54 7.17 1.89
CA ASP A 538 -10.09 7.37 3.23
C ASP A 538 -10.61 6.06 3.84
N ASP A 539 -10.59 4.96 3.09
CA ASP A 539 -10.94 3.62 3.57
C ASP A 539 -10.08 3.25 4.78
N HIS A 540 -10.62 2.40 5.64
CA HIS A 540 -9.99 1.87 6.84
C HIS A 540 -9.45 2.97 7.78
N GLN A 541 -10.11 4.14 7.77
CA GLN A 541 -9.70 5.33 8.52
C GLN A 541 -8.27 5.80 8.17
N LYS A 542 -7.83 5.60 6.92
CA LYS A 542 -6.54 6.12 6.42
C LYS A 542 -6.46 7.64 6.59
N ARG A 543 -7.56 8.36 6.37
CA ARG A 543 -7.63 9.81 6.58
C ARG A 543 -7.28 10.17 8.02
N TRP A 544 -7.97 9.59 9.00
CA TRP A 544 -7.69 9.82 10.41
C TRP A 544 -6.25 9.43 10.78
N SER A 545 -5.76 8.31 10.25
CA SER A 545 -4.40 7.85 10.51
C SER A 545 -3.34 8.87 10.01
N LYS A 546 -3.58 9.52 8.87
CA LYS A 546 -2.77 10.64 8.37
C LYS A 546 -2.93 11.90 9.25
N GLU A 547 -4.12 12.18 9.76
CA GLU A 547 -4.39 13.37 10.59
C GLU A 547 -3.80 13.27 12.01
N ILE A 548 -3.70 12.06 12.60
CA ILE A 548 -3.14 11.85 13.96
C ILE A 548 -1.72 12.41 14.09
N MET A 549 -0.88 12.20 13.08
CA MET A 549 0.51 12.67 13.10
C MET A 549 0.67 14.11 12.58
N ALA A 550 -0.35 14.70 11.95
CA ALA A 550 -0.27 16.02 11.34
C ALA A 550 0.11 17.16 12.32
N PRO A 551 -0.33 17.18 13.59
CA PRO A 551 0.08 18.21 14.55
C PRO A 551 1.60 18.31 14.76
N PHE A 552 2.34 17.22 14.52
CA PHE A 552 3.79 17.22 14.63
C PHE A 552 4.51 17.86 13.43
N TYR A 553 3.78 18.26 12.37
CA TYR A 553 4.35 18.76 11.12
C TYR A 553 3.80 20.17 10.76
N PRO A 554 4.01 21.19 11.61
CA PRO A 554 3.32 22.49 11.45
C PRO A 554 3.71 23.25 10.18
N GLU A 555 4.94 23.08 9.68
CA GLU A 555 5.45 23.77 8.48
C GLU A 555 5.28 22.96 7.19
N TRP A 556 4.75 21.74 7.30
CA TRP A 556 4.61 20.85 6.16
C TRP A 556 3.46 21.26 5.25
N ASN A 557 3.76 21.43 3.96
CA ASN A 557 2.76 21.60 2.93
C ASN A 557 2.74 20.40 1.98
N ARG A 558 1.57 19.76 1.86
CA ARG A 558 1.33 18.57 1.03
C ARG A 558 1.68 18.76 -0.46
N THR A 559 1.62 20.00 -0.97
CA THR A 559 1.84 20.30 -2.40
C THR A 559 3.26 20.78 -2.74
N ASP A 560 4.19 20.81 -1.78
CA ASP A 560 5.57 21.23 -2.08
C ASP A 560 6.34 20.16 -2.85
N PHE A 561 7.23 20.56 -3.75
CA PHE A 561 8.00 19.63 -4.56
C PHE A 561 9.20 19.07 -3.81
N ASN A 562 9.42 17.77 -3.95
CA ASN A 562 10.64 17.12 -3.48
C ASN A 562 11.77 17.26 -4.51
N PRO A 563 13.04 17.08 -4.10
CA PRO A 563 14.14 16.85 -5.00
C PRO A 563 13.86 15.64 -5.90
N GLU A 564 14.02 15.83 -7.21
CA GLU A 564 13.69 14.80 -8.19
C GLU A 564 14.85 13.83 -8.37
N ALA A 565 14.63 12.54 -8.11
CA ALA A 565 15.62 11.51 -8.41
C ALA A 565 15.93 11.44 -9.92
N PRO A 566 17.20 11.26 -10.29
CA PRO A 566 17.61 11.22 -11.68
C PRO A 566 17.09 9.94 -12.36
N ILE A 567 16.74 10.06 -13.65
CA ILE A 567 16.39 8.91 -14.51
C ILE A 567 17.56 8.51 -15.41
N ILE A 568 17.63 7.24 -15.78
CA ILE A 568 18.67 6.73 -16.68
C ILE A 568 18.54 7.35 -18.09
N ALA A 569 19.67 7.74 -18.68
CA ALA A 569 19.70 8.48 -19.95
C ALA A 569 19.06 7.70 -21.12
N HIS A 570 19.18 6.37 -21.11
CA HIS A 570 18.63 5.49 -22.14
C HIS A 570 17.10 5.46 -22.17
N GLY A 571 16.42 5.93 -21.11
CA GLY A 571 14.96 6.06 -21.06
C GLY A 571 14.41 7.38 -21.62
N ARG A 572 15.28 8.30 -22.09
CA ARG A 572 14.88 9.64 -22.53
C ARG A 572 13.88 9.65 -23.68
N ASP A 573 13.82 8.62 -24.49
CA ASP A 573 12.85 8.53 -25.58
C ASP A 573 11.43 8.18 -25.09
N LEU A 574 11.32 7.65 -23.87
CA LEU A 574 10.05 7.32 -23.23
C LEU A 574 9.58 8.44 -22.30
N VAL A 575 10.53 9.06 -21.57
CA VAL A 575 10.26 10.09 -20.57
C VAL A 575 11.44 11.04 -20.39
N ARG A 576 11.16 12.35 -20.25
CA ARG A 576 12.19 13.39 -20.04
C ARG A 576 11.80 14.32 -18.91
N PHE A 577 12.66 14.48 -17.91
CA PHE A 577 12.49 15.57 -16.95
C PHE A 577 12.75 16.90 -17.67
N ARG A 578 11.76 17.81 -17.66
CA ARG A 578 11.85 19.08 -18.39
C ARG A 578 12.15 20.27 -17.52
N THR A 579 11.54 20.34 -16.34
CA THR A 579 11.71 21.51 -15.49
C THR A 579 11.47 21.19 -14.03
N SER A 580 12.29 21.80 -13.17
CA SER A 580 12.03 21.87 -11.73
C SER A 580 11.27 23.15 -11.33
N LYS A 581 11.10 24.10 -12.26
CA LYS A 581 10.44 25.39 -12.04
C LYS A 581 8.98 25.14 -11.65
N ALA A 582 8.61 25.61 -10.46
CA ALA A 582 7.27 25.43 -9.88
C ALA A 582 6.43 26.73 -9.87
N VAL A 583 7.04 27.86 -10.20
CA VAL A 583 6.37 29.16 -10.27
C VAL A 583 6.45 29.66 -11.69
N ARG A 584 5.31 30.06 -12.25
CA ARG A 584 5.22 30.59 -13.61
C ARG A 584 5.56 32.08 -13.58
N ASP A 585 6.37 32.52 -14.54
CA ASP A 585 6.62 33.95 -14.68
C ASP A 585 5.31 34.65 -15.09
N PRO A 586 5.06 35.87 -14.61
CA PRO A 586 3.86 36.61 -14.99
C PRO A 586 3.78 36.76 -16.51
N THR A 587 2.62 36.45 -17.08
CA THR A 587 2.38 36.61 -18.51
C THR A 587 2.63 38.08 -18.88
N PRO A 588 3.49 38.38 -19.87
CA PRO A 588 3.72 39.75 -20.31
C PRO A 588 2.39 40.43 -20.65
N LEU A 589 2.15 41.61 -20.08
CA LEU A 589 0.96 42.40 -20.39
C LEU A 589 0.98 42.76 -21.89
N GLY A 590 -0.17 42.62 -22.55
CA GLY A 590 -0.35 43.15 -23.90
C GLY A 590 -0.19 44.67 -23.88
N TYR A 591 0.34 45.24 -24.96
CA TYR A 591 0.54 46.69 -25.08
C TYR A 591 0.03 47.20 -26.43
N TYR A 592 -0.41 48.45 -26.44
CA TYR A 592 -0.80 49.14 -27.67
C TYR A 592 0.44 49.62 -28.41
N LEU A 593 0.52 49.28 -29.69
CA LEU A 593 1.51 49.80 -30.61
C LEU A 593 1.21 51.28 -30.93
N PRO A 594 2.20 52.07 -31.37
CA PRO A 594 2.01 53.48 -31.71
C PRO A 594 0.94 53.76 -32.79
N ASN A 595 0.60 52.76 -33.61
CA ASN A 595 -0.44 52.82 -34.63
C ASN A 595 -1.85 52.50 -34.08
N GLY A 596 -1.99 52.23 -32.78
CA GLY A 596 -3.25 51.89 -32.13
C GLY A 596 -3.57 50.39 -32.09
N ASP A 597 -2.75 49.54 -32.72
CA ASP A 597 -2.97 48.10 -32.71
C ASP A 597 -2.63 47.48 -31.35
N PHE A 598 -3.46 46.57 -30.87
CA PHE A 598 -3.17 45.81 -29.66
C PHE A 598 -2.23 44.64 -30.01
N MET A 599 -1.03 44.63 -29.42
CA MET A 599 -0.11 43.51 -29.54
C MET A 599 -0.01 42.76 -28.21
N GLN A 600 -0.44 41.51 -28.23
CA GLN A 600 -0.13 40.54 -27.20
C GLN A 600 1.09 39.74 -27.69
N PRO A 601 2.21 39.71 -26.95
CA PRO A 601 3.35 38.88 -27.32
C PRO A 601 2.90 37.43 -27.47
N ASP A 602 3.32 36.76 -28.55
CA ASP A 602 3.04 35.35 -28.78
C ASP A 602 3.86 34.52 -27.77
N THR A 603 3.37 34.43 -26.54
CA THR A 603 4.05 33.69 -25.49
C THR A 603 3.67 32.23 -25.64
N THR A 604 4.59 31.44 -26.21
CA THR A 604 4.57 30.00 -25.99
C THR A 604 4.51 29.76 -24.49
N ILE A 605 3.40 29.19 -24.02
CA ILE A 605 3.16 28.99 -22.59
C ILE A 605 4.28 28.11 -22.05
N GLU A 606 5.09 28.68 -21.15
CA GLU A 606 6.25 28.02 -20.59
C GLU A 606 5.86 26.67 -19.96
N LYS A 607 6.68 25.64 -20.14
CA LYS A 607 6.48 24.36 -19.45
C LYS A 607 6.98 24.51 -18.01
N VAL A 608 6.05 24.65 -17.08
CA VAL A 608 6.28 24.84 -15.64
C VAL A 608 5.51 23.78 -14.88
N ARG A 609 6.06 23.24 -13.79
CA ARG A 609 5.37 22.28 -12.91
C ARG A 609 4.67 22.99 -11.76
N ASP A 610 3.71 23.85 -12.07
CA ASP A 610 3.05 24.75 -11.11
C ASP A 610 1.78 24.19 -10.47
N GLN A 611 1.37 22.97 -10.83
CA GLN A 611 0.15 22.36 -10.32
C GLN A 611 0.39 20.92 -9.86
N LYS A 612 1.09 20.79 -8.72
CA LYS A 612 1.32 19.49 -8.10
C LYS A 612 -0.01 18.84 -7.70
N PHE A 613 -0.29 17.67 -8.27
CA PHE A 613 -1.57 17.01 -8.12
C PHE A 613 -1.64 16.09 -6.89
N HIS A 614 -0.54 15.37 -6.59
CA HIS A 614 -0.42 14.39 -5.50
C HIS A 614 0.23 14.96 -4.22
N PHE A 615 0.07 14.26 -3.09
CA PHE A 615 0.38 14.70 -1.73
C PHE A 615 1.57 13.96 -1.10
N ASP A 616 2.68 13.90 -1.82
CA ASP A 616 3.91 13.18 -1.44
C ASP A 616 5.02 14.10 -0.90
N SER A 617 4.73 15.37 -0.58
CA SER A 617 5.73 16.30 -0.06
C SER A 617 6.37 15.78 1.24
N ILE A 618 7.68 15.97 1.36
CA ILE A 618 8.46 15.75 2.60
C ILE A 618 9.30 16.98 2.98
N GLN A 619 8.93 18.14 2.44
CA GLN A 619 9.54 19.43 2.76
C GLN A 619 8.89 20.02 4.01
N GLY A 620 9.63 20.84 4.77
CA GLY A 620 9.11 21.46 6.00
C GLY A 620 8.84 20.48 7.14
N LEU A 621 9.51 19.31 7.17
CA LEU A 621 9.38 18.34 8.25
C LEU A 621 10.41 18.61 9.36
N PRO A 622 10.06 18.43 10.64
CA PRO A 622 10.99 18.58 11.76
C PRO A 622 12.02 17.45 11.81
N SER A 623 13.08 17.62 12.62
CA SER A 623 13.95 16.51 12.99
C SER A 623 13.24 15.54 13.95
N LEU A 624 13.74 14.30 14.04
CA LEU A 624 13.18 13.30 14.97
C LEU A 624 13.27 13.77 16.44
N ALA A 625 14.36 14.45 16.80
CA ALA A 625 14.53 15.02 18.13
C ALA A 625 13.52 16.15 18.41
N ALA A 626 13.24 17.02 17.43
CA ALA A 626 12.24 18.07 17.56
C ALA A 626 10.81 17.50 17.66
N LEU A 627 10.50 16.45 16.90
CA LEU A 627 9.22 15.73 17.00
C LEU A 627 9.04 15.12 18.40
N LEU A 628 10.05 14.42 18.91
CA LEU A 628 10.00 13.82 20.26
C LEU A 628 10.08 14.85 21.38
N GLY A 629 10.67 16.03 21.12
CA GLY A 629 10.72 17.18 22.02
C GLY A 629 9.49 18.09 21.93
N SER A 630 8.50 17.74 21.10
CA SER A 630 7.28 18.53 20.93
C SER A 630 6.56 18.76 22.26
N GLY A 631 6.03 19.98 22.43
CA GLY A 631 5.31 20.39 23.64
C GLY A 631 4.03 19.61 23.87
N GLU A 632 3.54 19.61 25.11
CA GLU A 632 2.35 18.85 25.51
C GLU A 632 1.10 19.23 24.71
N GLU A 633 0.98 20.49 24.25
CA GLU A 633 -0.14 20.93 23.42
C GLU A 633 -0.22 20.17 22.08
N ILE A 634 0.92 19.95 21.42
CA ILE A 634 0.98 19.21 20.14
C ILE A 634 0.61 17.75 20.38
N ARG A 635 1.16 17.14 21.44
CA ARG A 635 0.84 15.76 21.82
C ARG A 635 -0.63 15.60 22.16
N GLN A 636 -1.20 16.58 22.85
CA GLN A 636 -2.62 16.57 23.19
C GLN A 636 -3.49 16.66 21.94
N LYS A 637 -3.17 17.54 20.98
CA LYS A 637 -3.87 17.60 19.68
C LYS A 637 -3.83 16.25 18.95
N ALA A 638 -2.70 15.56 18.94
CA ALA A 638 -2.60 14.23 18.33
C ALA A 638 -3.46 13.17 19.05
N ARG A 639 -3.48 13.20 20.39
CA ARG A 639 -4.36 12.33 21.21
C ARG A 639 -5.83 12.62 20.97
N ASP A 640 -6.21 13.88 20.84
CA ASP A 640 -7.58 14.32 20.56
C ASP A 640 -8.07 13.77 19.22
N VAL A 641 -7.25 13.87 18.17
CA VAL A 641 -7.55 13.29 16.84
C VAL A 641 -7.65 11.77 16.90
N ALA A 642 -6.76 11.10 17.63
CA ALA A 642 -6.81 9.64 17.79
C ALA A 642 -8.09 9.18 18.51
N LEU A 643 -8.49 9.89 19.57
CA LEU A 643 -9.74 9.63 20.29
C LEU A 643 -10.96 9.86 19.39
N MET A 644 -10.94 10.92 18.58
CA MET A 644 -12.03 11.21 17.63
C MET A 644 -12.18 10.08 16.60
N ALA A 645 -11.07 9.61 16.03
CA ALA A 645 -11.06 8.49 15.09
C ALA A 645 -11.63 7.20 15.70
N ASP A 646 -11.22 6.85 16.93
CA ASP A 646 -11.75 5.68 17.64
C ASP A 646 -13.25 5.84 17.96
N THR A 647 -13.68 7.06 18.27
CA THR A 647 -15.09 7.38 18.56
C THR A 647 -15.97 7.26 17.31
N GLU A 648 -15.52 7.80 16.17
CA GLU A 648 -16.20 7.66 14.89
C GLU A 648 -16.40 6.19 14.52
N ARG A 649 -15.32 5.40 14.57
CA ARG A 649 -15.39 3.95 14.29
C ARG A 649 -16.35 3.24 15.23
N THR A 650 -16.29 3.55 16.53
CA THR A 650 -17.14 2.93 17.54
C THR A 650 -18.62 3.23 17.28
N LEU A 651 -18.95 4.48 16.94
CA LEU A 651 -20.31 4.90 16.63
C LEU A 651 -20.81 4.33 15.31
N ALA A 652 -19.96 4.23 14.28
CA ALA A 652 -20.32 3.59 13.02
C ALA A 652 -20.68 2.11 13.23
N LEU A 653 -19.82 1.35 13.94
CA LEU A 653 -20.05 -0.07 14.23
C LEU A 653 -21.30 -0.29 15.10
N TYR A 654 -21.45 0.49 16.18
CA TYR A 654 -22.64 0.42 17.03
C TYR A 654 -23.92 0.81 16.27
N GLY A 655 -23.82 1.87 15.46
CA GLY A 655 -24.85 2.38 14.58
C GLY A 655 -25.36 1.31 13.64
N MET A 656 -24.46 0.62 12.95
CA MET A 656 -24.77 -0.48 12.03
C MET A 656 -25.42 -1.67 12.73
N ALA A 657 -24.90 -2.08 13.89
CA ALA A 657 -25.50 -3.17 14.66
C ALA A 657 -26.93 -2.86 15.16
N SER A 658 -27.27 -1.58 15.26
CA SER A 658 -28.58 -1.09 15.70
C SER A 658 -29.36 -0.37 14.60
N PHE A 659 -28.96 -0.52 13.34
CA PHE A 659 -29.40 0.31 12.20
C PHE A 659 -30.93 0.44 12.11
N TYR A 660 -31.64 -0.69 12.19
CA TYR A 660 -33.10 -0.76 12.10
C TYR A 660 -33.84 -0.08 13.26
N LYS A 661 -33.16 0.21 14.37
CA LYS A 661 -33.74 0.86 15.55
C LYS A 661 -33.68 2.39 15.47
N PHE A 662 -32.91 2.95 14.55
CA PHE A 662 -32.76 4.38 14.38
C PHE A 662 -33.76 4.96 13.37
N HIS A 663 -34.06 6.25 13.54
CA HIS A 663 -34.82 7.05 12.57
C HIS A 663 -33.97 7.30 11.30
N GLU A 664 -34.62 7.61 10.18
CA GLU A 664 -34.01 7.68 8.84
C GLU A 664 -32.84 8.67 8.76
N ASP A 665 -32.97 9.85 9.37
CA ASP A 665 -31.92 10.88 9.44
C ASP A 665 -30.65 10.42 10.19
N VAL A 666 -30.80 9.57 11.20
CA VAL A 666 -29.69 8.96 11.93
C VAL A 666 -29.09 7.81 11.13
N ARG A 667 -29.90 7.06 10.37
CA ARG A 667 -29.39 6.02 9.46
C ARG A 667 -28.52 6.62 8.37
N ASP A 668 -28.95 7.72 7.76
CA ASP A 668 -28.14 8.46 6.78
C ASP A 668 -26.82 8.94 7.40
N ALA A 669 -26.88 9.47 8.63
CA ALA A 669 -25.69 9.84 9.37
C ALA A 669 -24.76 8.64 9.60
N ILE A 670 -25.28 7.47 9.97
CA ILE A 670 -24.48 6.23 10.14
C ILE A 670 -23.83 5.82 8.82
N LEU A 671 -24.58 5.81 7.71
CA LEU A 671 -24.03 5.48 6.39
C LEU A 671 -22.95 6.48 5.95
N GLU A 672 -23.09 7.75 6.33
CA GLU A 672 -22.07 8.77 6.12
C GLU A 672 -20.83 8.61 7.01
N LEU A 673 -20.98 8.11 8.24
CA LEU A 673 -19.84 7.65 9.04
C LEU A 673 -19.18 6.41 8.44
N GLY A 674 -19.71 5.88 7.32
CA GLY A 674 -19.21 4.70 6.64
C GLY A 674 -20.00 3.46 7.02
N ASN A 675 -19.97 2.48 6.12
CA ASN A 675 -20.66 1.22 6.30
C ASN A 675 -19.66 0.12 6.67
N PRO A 676 -19.27 -0.03 7.95
CA PRO A 676 -18.49 -1.18 8.36
C PRO A 676 -19.41 -2.40 8.39
N ASP A 677 -19.58 -3.07 7.25
CA ASP A 677 -20.29 -4.36 7.17
C ASP A 677 -19.53 -5.51 7.90
N HIS A 678 -18.36 -5.18 8.46
CA HIS A 678 -17.40 -6.03 9.15
C HIS A 678 -16.57 -5.21 10.13
N TYR A 679 -16.13 -5.88 11.21
CA TYR A 679 -15.10 -5.38 12.13
C TYR A 679 -13.79 -4.98 11.42
N ASP A 680 -13.61 -5.49 10.20
CA ASP A 680 -12.39 -5.39 9.44
C ASP A 680 -12.27 -4.16 8.56
N GLU A 681 -13.31 -3.43 8.18
CA GLU A 681 -13.09 -2.28 7.31
C GLU A 681 -14.14 -1.22 7.51
N HIS A 682 -13.71 -0.08 8.02
CA HIS A 682 -14.43 1.15 7.79
C HIS A 682 -14.27 1.47 6.29
N GLN A 683 -15.15 0.95 5.42
CA GLN A 683 -15.01 1.02 3.94
C GLN A 683 -15.16 2.43 3.34
N GLY A 684 -15.17 3.47 4.18
CA GLY A 684 -15.54 4.83 3.81
C GLY A 684 -17.04 4.96 3.50
N LYS A 685 -17.45 6.12 2.99
CA LYS A 685 -18.83 6.36 2.52
C LYS A 685 -19.08 5.48 1.29
N MET A 686 -19.99 4.52 1.40
CA MET A 686 -20.54 3.85 0.23
C MET A 686 -21.29 4.92 -0.57
N ARG A 687 -20.77 5.36 -1.71
CA ARG A 687 -21.58 6.18 -2.61
C ARG A 687 -22.73 5.30 -3.04
N SER A 688 -23.92 5.58 -2.50
CA SER A 688 -25.12 4.88 -2.87
C SER A 688 -25.20 4.77 -4.39
N LEU A 689 -25.07 3.54 -4.90
CA LEU A 689 -25.28 3.22 -6.32
C LEU A 689 -26.76 3.39 -6.72
N THR A 690 -27.60 3.99 -5.85
CA THR A 690 -28.97 4.42 -6.16
C THR A 690 -28.96 5.58 -7.16
N GLY A 691 -28.87 5.23 -8.44
CA GLY A 691 -29.07 6.15 -9.56
C GLY A 691 -28.13 5.89 -10.73
N ARG A 692 -28.67 5.33 -11.84
CA ARG A 692 -28.07 5.19 -13.19
C ARG A 692 -26.67 4.53 -13.34
N ASN A 693 -25.93 4.27 -12.27
CA ASN A 693 -24.56 3.74 -12.28
C ASN A 693 -24.46 2.21 -12.05
N ARG A 694 -25.55 1.46 -12.22
CA ARG A 694 -25.58 -0.03 -12.11
C ARG A 694 -24.70 -0.78 -13.12
N HIS A 695 -24.04 -0.08 -14.04
CA HIS A 695 -23.19 -0.66 -15.09
C HIS A 695 -21.70 -0.45 -14.89
N PHE A 696 -21.27 0.17 -13.77
CA PHE A 696 -19.84 0.33 -13.50
C PHE A 696 -19.26 -1.00 -12.99
N LYS A 697 -18.62 -1.76 -13.88
CA LYS A 697 -17.83 -2.93 -13.49
C LYS A 697 -16.54 -2.46 -12.81
N PRO A 698 -16.12 -3.09 -11.70
CA PRO A 698 -14.81 -2.85 -11.09
C PRO A 698 -13.69 -2.97 -12.12
N THR A 699 -12.66 -2.15 -12.00
CA THR A 699 -11.65 -1.96 -13.06
C THR A 699 -10.31 -2.61 -12.80
N HIS A 700 -10.04 -3.04 -11.57
CA HIS A 700 -8.75 -3.57 -11.11
C HIS A 700 -9.01 -4.72 -10.13
N SER A 701 -9.72 -5.73 -10.62
CA SER A 701 -10.03 -6.95 -9.90
C SER A 701 -9.79 -8.19 -10.75
N PHE A 702 -9.72 -9.36 -10.11
CA PHE A 702 -9.55 -10.62 -10.83
C PHE A 702 -10.67 -10.83 -11.87
N GLY A 703 -11.94 -10.58 -11.50
CA GLY A 703 -13.07 -10.65 -12.42
C GLY A 703 -12.90 -9.72 -13.62
N SER A 704 -12.58 -8.45 -13.39
CA SER A 704 -12.35 -7.48 -14.46
C SER A 704 -11.14 -7.81 -15.34
N ALA A 705 -10.09 -8.39 -14.77
CA ALA A 705 -8.88 -8.79 -15.47
C ALA A 705 -9.14 -9.97 -16.39
N ILE A 706 -9.90 -10.96 -15.92
CA ILE A 706 -10.35 -12.12 -16.71
C ILE A 706 -11.27 -11.65 -17.84
N GLU A 707 -12.26 -10.80 -17.56
CA GLU A 707 -13.16 -10.28 -18.60
C GLU A 707 -12.37 -9.57 -19.71
N LYS A 708 -11.45 -8.67 -19.34
CA LYS A 708 -10.60 -7.98 -20.32
C LYS A 708 -9.72 -8.94 -21.08
N TYR A 709 -9.13 -9.93 -20.41
CA TYR A 709 -8.32 -10.94 -21.06
C TYR A 709 -9.13 -11.70 -22.14
N LYS A 710 -10.37 -12.10 -21.84
CA LYS A 710 -11.27 -12.76 -22.81
C LYS A 710 -11.57 -11.89 -24.05
N THR A 711 -11.56 -10.57 -23.90
CA THR A 711 -11.78 -9.64 -25.03
C THR A 711 -10.54 -9.38 -25.90
N LEU A 712 -9.35 -9.85 -25.50
CA LEU A 712 -8.15 -9.66 -26.32
C LEU A 712 -8.21 -10.51 -27.61
N PRO A 713 -7.73 -9.98 -28.76
CA PRO A 713 -7.65 -10.76 -29.99
C PRO A 713 -6.68 -11.96 -29.86
N GLU A 714 -6.99 -13.07 -30.54
CA GLU A 714 -6.09 -14.23 -30.67
C GLU A 714 -4.73 -13.78 -31.25
N PRO A 715 -3.60 -14.28 -30.73
CA PRO A 715 -3.33 -15.61 -30.16
C PRO A 715 -3.34 -15.68 -28.62
N CYS A 716 -3.81 -14.65 -27.93
CA CYS A 716 -3.80 -14.60 -26.46
C CYS A 716 -4.94 -15.38 -25.79
N LYS A 717 -5.75 -16.19 -26.48
CA LYS A 717 -6.92 -16.87 -25.88
C LYS A 717 -6.65 -18.30 -25.40
N ASP A 718 -5.61 -18.96 -25.91
CA ASP A 718 -5.42 -20.42 -25.76
C ASP A 718 -5.03 -20.91 -24.36
N VAL A 719 -4.89 -20.03 -23.36
CA VAL A 719 -4.40 -20.42 -22.01
C VAL A 719 -5.45 -20.29 -20.90
N PHE A 720 -6.51 -19.51 -21.10
CA PHE A 720 -7.65 -19.49 -20.17
C PHE A 720 -8.77 -20.33 -20.75
N GLY A 721 -8.58 -21.64 -20.84
CA GLY A 721 -9.66 -22.59 -21.08
C GLY A 721 -10.72 -22.49 -19.98
N TYR A 722 -11.51 -21.42 -19.99
CA TYR A 722 -12.94 -21.54 -19.86
C TYR A 722 -13.35 -22.26 -21.15
N CYS A 723 -13.38 -23.59 -21.08
CA CYS A 723 -14.37 -24.31 -21.86
C CYS A 723 -15.71 -23.71 -21.41
N ASP A 724 -16.22 -22.74 -22.15
CA ASP A 724 -17.66 -22.57 -22.24
C ASP A 724 -18.14 -23.91 -22.80
N GLU A 725 -18.45 -24.85 -21.91
CA GLU A 725 -19.06 -26.14 -22.22
C GLU A 725 -18.58 -26.73 -23.55
N ASP A 726 -17.37 -27.32 -23.58
CA ASP A 726 -17.16 -28.44 -24.49
C ASP A 726 -18.10 -29.55 -24.00
N GLU A 727 -19.34 -29.52 -24.50
CA GLU A 727 -20.11 -30.73 -24.76
C GLU A 727 -19.30 -31.57 -25.76
N GLY A 728 -18.19 -32.15 -25.30
CA GLY A 728 -17.51 -33.20 -26.02
C GLY A 728 -18.53 -34.31 -26.28
N ASP A 729 -18.65 -34.72 -27.54
CA ASP A 729 -19.57 -35.76 -27.96
C ASP A 729 -19.33 -37.03 -27.12
N ASP A 730 -20.43 -37.64 -26.67
CA ASP A 730 -20.34 -38.89 -25.92
C ASP A 730 -19.82 -40.01 -26.82
N VAL A 731 -18.64 -40.54 -26.51
CA VAL A 731 -18.08 -41.71 -27.21
C VAL A 731 -18.47 -42.97 -26.46
N TRP A 732 -19.01 -43.95 -27.19
CA TRP A 732 -19.35 -45.26 -26.63
C TRP A 732 -18.12 -46.16 -26.58
N THR A 733 -17.74 -46.58 -25.38
CA THR A 733 -16.77 -47.65 -25.15
C THR A 733 -17.50 -48.96 -24.81
N PRO A 734 -16.81 -50.12 -24.84
CA PRO A 734 -17.40 -51.41 -24.40
C PRO A 734 -17.93 -51.39 -22.96
N ASN A 735 -17.52 -50.42 -22.14
CA ASN A 735 -17.88 -50.28 -20.74
C ASN A 735 -18.88 -49.13 -20.46
N GLY A 736 -19.37 -48.44 -21.50
CA GLY A 736 -20.35 -47.35 -21.38
C GLY A 736 -19.95 -46.05 -22.08
N LYS A 737 -20.83 -45.04 -21.96
CA LYS A 737 -20.59 -43.66 -22.46
C LYS A 737 -19.49 -42.98 -21.65
N VAL A 738 -18.51 -42.39 -22.33
CA VAL A 738 -17.46 -41.57 -21.72
C VAL A 738 -17.23 -40.33 -22.58
N LYS A 739 -16.94 -39.18 -21.95
CA LYS A 739 -16.64 -37.93 -22.67
C LYS A 739 -15.24 -37.97 -23.28
N GLU A 740 -15.11 -37.48 -24.51
CA GLU A 740 -13.83 -37.39 -25.22
C GLU A 740 -12.84 -36.50 -24.44
N GLY A 741 -11.65 -37.01 -24.12
CA GLY A 741 -10.63 -36.33 -23.31
C GLY A 741 -10.50 -36.76 -21.85
N PHE A 742 -11.31 -37.73 -21.39
CA PHE A 742 -11.09 -38.40 -20.11
C PHE A 742 -10.06 -39.54 -20.29
N TRP A 743 -8.93 -39.48 -19.58
CA TRP A 743 -7.96 -40.60 -19.52
C TRP A 743 -8.55 -41.83 -18.83
#